data_AF-A0A2A2L253-F1
#
_entry.id   AF-A0A2A2L253-F1
#
_cell.length_a   1.000
_cell.length_b   1.000
_cell.length_c   1.000
_cell.angle_alpha   90.00
_cell.angle_beta   90.00
_cell.angle_gamma   90.00
#
_symmetry.space_group_name_H-M   'P 1'
#
loop_
_entity.id
_entity.type
_entity.pdbx_description
1 polymer ?
#
loop_
_entity_poly.entity_id
_entity_poly.type
_entity_poly.pdbx_seq_one_letter_code
_entity_poly.pdbx_strand_id
1 'polypeptide(L)'
;MGLVSWLGLFFQFLMSRMVMGDMCTHCTCDLNSHSVTCNSPSLLVRTVSLLPYVEELNLQNLRMPQPPHFLFNTHLRALRINHCGLSELSAHSLLPLPNLEVLNLANNNLATLPTTVLRSLKRLRIVNLSNNKITDLSKLSWVLAEGMVLEQLDLSGNPLALSNRFALLPPVHQLLMANANLQKINSTSLLLLPSTSCPADESCRVLMFDEKDLKLLHKVDISHNPKLIVEKTALEALTNAPYLDFSGVSLPSSFGNWLETQSRVVHLNVSSATIPLDGVWELCSEKLNLLDISSLRLHSIDLKKGCPLKILFAEDNLLNSIKIEANELETLHLERNMFTEFPSVPPGISLESLHTMSISNNLLTTLHPNALQHMPELQHLDLSKNQISEIDPQAFPSLGMQLISLDLSSNQLSSLPHPVLPSLLFLDASSNNLVNIDPVLFSGLPLLQHLRYKIGYLGPITIVQPLTLLTMRSQGLEVLVESTRRADIVDRLRRLSVPPGIPTSTIPFEIAKVGGAMAVGEQPIKGLVDAQAGARMTVAETLTNLVFARISNIKDVKMSGNWMWAAKAEGEGAKMVDAVDSLCQALKEVGVAIDGGKDSLSMVVSAGNELVKAPGTLVLTAYVTCSDIRKVVTPDLKASRDSSQQLPKLLYVRMGSDPKKDHRLGGSAFAQCHKQIGNDVPDIHDFDQFVETFVVIQRLIEEGNILAGHDVSDGGLITAILEMAFAGNMGLEIDLRFDTTTIPLLSYLFAEEAGVVLEVESDHVQEIVEQFSKINNPADIIGTVHKVHGPDANIKLVANGQEIFNETLVRMREIWEETGDRLGEFQTDEGCLKQAKEIRQTTKLINYAMSVELPVPRHHLVTEIAPKVAILREEGSNGDREMAAVFRMAGFNVFDVTMTDLLGGLRLDQFRGIAFVGGFSYADVLGSAKGWAAAVLYNEKIRHEFDRFRTRSDTFSFGVCNGCQLMTLLGWVGTYKNQPSVFLDENKCGRFESYFGPVKIRKSKSLMLQGMENSILGLWSSHGEGRFTYRNGKVLAHLLENEMVCVQYCDGDGEITEKYPLNPNGSELGVAAICSEDGRHLAMMPHSDRSFLSWQWPDYPDSWKTPGNPASPWLRMFTNAYDWTTQNS
;
A
#
# COMPACT_ATOMS: atom_id res chain seq x y z
N MET A 1 -35.33 -4.69 -59.11
CA MET A 1 -35.07 -5.46 -57.88
C MET A 1 -33.63 -5.93 -57.93
N GLY A 2 -32.72 -5.56 -57.03
CA GLY A 2 -32.86 -4.74 -55.84
C GLY A 2 -31.52 -4.11 -55.52
N LEU A 3 -31.20 -3.00 -56.20
CA LEU A 3 -30.06 -2.12 -55.97
C LEU A 3 -30.21 -1.28 -54.68
N VAL A 4 -30.92 -1.80 -53.68
CA VAL A 4 -31.29 -1.11 -52.43
C VAL A 4 -30.58 -1.70 -51.19
N SER A 5 -29.82 -2.80 -51.29
CA SER A 5 -29.10 -3.34 -50.13
C SER A 5 -27.61 -2.96 -50.06
N TRP A 6 -27.05 -2.31 -51.08
CA TRP A 6 -25.61 -2.01 -51.14
C TRP A 6 -25.23 -0.55 -50.83
N LEU A 7 -26.20 0.37 -50.78
CA LEU A 7 -25.98 1.77 -50.36
C LEU A 7 -26.31 2.01 -48.88
N GLY A 8 -27.04 1.11 -48.22
CA GLY A 8 -27.39 1.21 -46.80
C GLY A 8 -26.24 0.88 -45.84
N LEU A 9 -25.37 -0.08 -46.20
CA LEU A 9 -24.21 -0.46 -45.37
C LEU A 9 -23.00 0.47 -45.59
N PHE A 10 -22.90 1.11 -46.77
CA PHE A 10 -21.81 2.05 -47.05
C PHE A 10 -22.01 3.41 -46.34
N PHE A 11 -23.26 3.82 -46.08
CA PHE A 11 -23.55 5.04 -45.30
C PHE A 11 -23.50 4.83 -43.78
N GLN A 12 -23.69 3.60 -43.28
CA GLN A 12 -23.57 3.31 -41.85
C GLN A 12 -22.11 3.15 -41.39
N PHE A 13 -21.19 2.82 -42.31
CA PHE A 13 -19.75 2.73 -42.03
C PHE A 13 -18.99 4.05 -42.23
N LEU A 14 -19.59 5.03 -42.91
CA LEU A 14 -19.00 6.37 -43.14
C LEU A 14 -19.50 7.46 -42.18
N MET A 15 -20.55 7.20 -41.40
CA MET A 15 -21.05 8.13 -40.38
C MET A 15 -20.45 7.94 -38.98
N SER A 16 -19.64 6.90 -38.74
CA SER A 16 -18.89 6.73 -37.48
C SER A 16 -17.45 7.26 -37.53
N ARG A 17 -17.04 7.86 -38.66
CA ARG A 17 -15.74 8.55 -38.83
C ARG A 17 -15.92 10.01 -39.27
N MET A 18 -16.92 10.70 -38.73
CA MET A 18 -16.83 12.16 -38.58
C MET A 18 -16.26 12.48 -37.21
N VAL A 19 -15.11 13.14 -37.23
CA VAL A 19 -14.38 13.66 -36.08
C VAL A 19 -15.29 14.51 -35.19
N MET A 20 -15.70 13.94 -34.06
CA MET A 20 -15.90 14.67 -32.81
C MET A 20 -15.10 13.91 -31.77
N GLY A 21 -14.10 14.56 -31.18
CA GLY A 21 -13.27 13.95 -30.14
C GLY A 21 -14.18 13.42 -29.03
N ASP A 22 -14.07 12.12 -28.76
CA ASP A 22 -14.71 11.52 -27.60
C ASP A 22 -14.14 12.20 -26.36
N MET A 23 -14.98 12.77 -25.48
CA MET A 23 -14.48 13.41 -24.26
C MET A 23 -13.62 12.44 -23.43
N CYS A 24 -13.82 11.13 -23.57
CA CYS A 24 -13.01 10.10 -22.92
C CYS A 24 -11.56 10.03 -23.42
N THR A 25 -11.17 10.75 -24.48
CA THR A 25 -9.76 10.87 -24.89
C THR A 25 -8.98 11.89 -24.07
N HIS A 26 -9.67 12.82 -23.41
CA HIS A 26 -9.05 13.94 -22.67
C HIS A 26 -9.56 14.06 -21.23
N CYS A 27 -10.61 13.33 -20.89
CA CYS A 27 -11.24 13.28 -19.58
C CYS A 27 -11.35 11.83 -19.14
N THR A 28 -11.40 11.60 -17.83
CA THR A 28 -11.62 10.29 -17.24
C THR A 28 -13.10 9.93 -17.34
N CYS A 29 -13.42 8.81 -17.99
CA CYS A 29 -14.78 8.29 -18.06
C CYS A 29 -14.88 7.03 -17.19
N ASP A 30 -15.79 7.03 -16.22
CA ASP A 30 -16.06 5.90 -15.35
C ASP A 30 -17.43 5.30 -15.66
N LEU A 31 -17.40 4.06 -16.17
CA LEU A 31 -18.58 3.30 -16.55
C LEU A 31 -19.33 2.73 -15.34
N ASN A 32 -18.71 2.60 -14.17
CA ASN A 32 -19.39 2.08 -12.97
C ASN A 32 -20.17 3.19 -12.26
N SER A 33 -19.63 4.41 -12.22
CA SER A 33 -20.30 5.57 -11.63
C SER A 33 -21.13 6.38 -12.63
N HIS A 34 -21.20 5.95 -13.90
CA HIS A 34 -21.87 6.69 -14.99
C HIS A 34 -21.37 8.15 -15.09
N SER A 35 -20.08 8.39 -14.83
CA SER A 35 -19.53 9.75 -14.66
C SER A 35 -18.40 10.06 -15.63
N VAL A 36 -18.24 11.34 -15.96
CA VAL A 36 -17.12 11.87 -16.74
C VAL A 36 -16.46 13.01 -15.98
N THR A 37 -15.15 12.94 -15.77
CA THR A 37 -14.36 13.93 -15.04
C THR A 37 -13.23 14.50 -15.88
N CYS A 38 -13.24 15.82 -16.09
CA CYS A 38 -12.21 16.56 -16.78
C CYS A 38 -11.47 17.46 -15.77
N ASN A 39 -10.17 17.23 -15.58
CA ASN A 39 -9.36 17.99 -14.63
C ASN A 39 -8.01 18.37 -15.25
N SER A 40 -7.97 19.46 -16.02
CA SER A 40 -6.74 19.95 -16.63
C SER A 40 -6.82 21.43 -17.04
N PRO A 41 -5.91 22.31 -16.58
CA PRO A 41 -5.93 23.72 -16.93
C PRO A 41 -5.58 24.01 -18.40
N SER A 42 -5.01 23.03 -19.12
CA SER A 42 -4.70 23.14 -20.55
C SER A 42 -5.84 22.67 -21.47
N LEU A 43 -6.85 22.00 -20.92
CA LEU A 43 -7.97 21.46 -21.70
C LEU A 43 -8.99 22.56 -22.03
N LEU A 44 -9.20 22.81 -23.32
CA LEU A 44 -10.18 23.78 -23.82
C LEU A 44 -11.45 23.07 -24.28
N VAL A 45 -12.48 23.08 -23.44
CA VAL A 45 -13.79 22.47 -23.75
C VAL A 45 -14.72 23.52 -24.35
N ARG A 46 -15.07 23.37 -25.64
CA ARG A 46 -15.99 24.30 -26.34
C ARG A 46 -17.40 23.75 -26.50
N THR A 47 -17.52 22.48 -26.87
CA THR A 47 -18.80 21.79 -27.09
C THR A 47 -18.75 20.48 -26.33
N VAL A 48 -19.84 20.16 -25.62
CA VAL A 48 -19.99 18.92 -24.85
C VAL A 48 -21.03 18.05 -25.52
N SER A 49 -20.59 16.87 -25.97
CA SER A 49 -21.44 15.79 -26.47
C SER A 49 -21.20 14.58 -25.59
N LEU A 50 -22.22 14.17 -24.82
CA LEU A 50 -22.10 13.07 -23.87
C LEU A 50 -22.77 11.80 -24.41
N LEU A 51 -22.18 10.66 -24.09
CA LEU A 51 -22.74 9.36 -24.40
C LEU A 51 -24.03 9.11 -23.56
N PRO A 52 -24.96 8.28 -24.05
CA PRO A 52 -26.26 8.09 -23.40
C PRO A 52 -26.22 7.52 -21.97
N TYR A 53 -25.14 6.86 -21.57
CA TYR A 53 -25.02 6.30 -20.22
C TYR A 53 -24.55 7.33 -19.18
N VAL A 54 -24.05 8.49 -19.60
CA VAL A 54 -23.44 9.47 -18.68
C VAL A 54 -24.54 10.21 -17.91
N GLU A 55 -24.50 10.07 -16.59
CA GLU A 55 -25.43 10.72 -15.64
C GLU A 55 -24.76 11.85 -14.86
N GLU A 56 -23.42 11.86 -14.74
CA GLU A 56 -22.66 12.91 -14.05
C GLU A 56 -21.51 13.47 -14.89
N LEU A 57 -21.39 14.80 -14.94
CA LEU A 57 -20.29 15.50 -15.59
C LEU A 57 -19.58 16.44 -14.61
N ASN A 58 -18.28 16.21 -14.40
CA ASN A 58 -17.41 16.96 -13.51
C ASN A 58 -16.33 17.70 -14.31
N LEU A 59 -16.42 19.02 -14.35
CA LEU A 59 -15.41 19.91 -14.94
C LEU A 59 -14.71 20.65 -13.79
N GLN A 60 -13.41 20.43 -13.62
CA GLN A 60 -12.62 20.99 -12.53
C GLN A 60 -11.30 21.58 -13.04
N ASN A 61 -10.86 22.69 -12.45
CA ASN A 61 -9.57 23.34 -12.75
C ASN A 61 -9.34 23.65 -14.24
N LEU A 62 -10.40 23.85 -15.02
CA LEU A 62 -10.32 24.26 -16.42
C LEU A 62 -10.26 25.80 -16.53
N ARG A 63 -9.81 26.36 -17.65
CA ARG A 63 -9.91 27.82 -17.89
C ARG A 63 -11.09 28.14 -18.81
N MET A 64 -12.26 28.38 -18.23
CA MET A 64 -13.52 28.57 -18.96
C MET A 64 -14.35 29.74 -18.40
N PRO A 65 -14.16 30.97 -18.90
CA PRO A 65 -14.93 32.12 -18.45
C PRO A 65 -16.42 32.07 -18.83
N GLN A 66 -16.78 31.22 -19.81
CA GLN A 66 -18.14 30.92 -20.26
C GLN A 66 -18.38 29.40 -20.25
N PRO A 67 -19.63 28.92 -20.08
CA PRO A 67 -19.91 27.49 -20.09
C PRO A 67 -19.74 26.94 -21.52
N PRO A 68 -19.38 25.65 -21.68
CA PRO A 68 -19.35 25.04 -23.00
C PRO A 68 -20.76 24.94 -23.60
N HIS A 69 -20.83 24.80 -24.92
CA HIS A 69 -22.07 24.54 -25.62
C HIS A 69 -22.50 23.07 -25.41
N PHE A 70 -23.51 22.83 -24.57
CA PHE A 70 -24.06 21.50 -24.35
C PHE A 70 -24.97 21.08 -25.51
N LEU A 71 -24.77 19.89 -26.05
CA LEU A 71 -25.77 19.25 -26.91
C LEU A 71 -26.93 18.72 -26.05
N PHE A 72 -28.11 18.57 -26.67
CA PHE A 72 -29.31 18.10 -25.99
C PHE A 72 -29.08 16.72 -25.37
N ASN A 73 -29.18 16.61 -24.05
CA ASN A 73 -28.92 15.39 -23.30
C ASN A 73 -29.95 15.20 -22.19
N THR A 74 -30.73 14.13 -22.29
CA THR A 74 -31.79 13.77 -21.34
C THR A 74 -31.32 12.85 -20.21
N HIS A 75 -30.08 12.38 -20.24
CA HIS A 75 -29.53 11.40 -19.30
C HIS A 75 -28.78 12.06 -18.15
N LEU A 76 -28.13 13.21 -18.40
CA LEU A 76 -27.39 13.94 -17.39
C LEU A 76 -28.30 14.36 -16.22
N ARG A 77 -27.86 14.02 -15.01
CA ARG A 77 -28.50 14.32 -13.72
C ARG A 77 -27.64 15.27 -12.89
N ALA A 78 -26.32 15.19 -12.95
CA ALA A 78 -25.42 16.05 -12.20
C ALA A 78 -24.43 16.78 -13.11
N LEU A 79 -24.35 18.10 -12.95
CA LEU A 79 -23.38 18.96 -13.63
C LEU A 79 -22.59 19.72 -12.57
N ARG A 80 -21.28 19.49 -12.54
CA ARG A 80 -20.35 20.18 -11.66
C ARG A 80 -19.31 20.94 -12.49
N ILE A 81 -19.23 22.24 -12.31
CA ILE A 81 -18.22 23.11 -12.94
C ILE A 81 -17.56 23.89 -11.80
N ASN A 82 -16.47 23.36 -11.25
CA ASN A 82 -15.83 23.91 -10.06
C ASN A 82 -14.45 24.48 -10.38
N HIS A 83 -14.10 25.63 -9.81
CA HIS A 83 -12.77 26.23 -9.99
C HIS A 83 -12.38 26.41 -11.48
N CYS A 84 -13.35 26.78 -12.32
CA CYS A 84 -13.13 26.93 -13.77
C CYS A 84 -13.03 28.39 -14.24
N GLY A 85 -13.18 29.35 -13.32
CA GLY A 85 -13.16 30.78 -13.62
C GLY A 85 -14.43 31.30 -14.31
N LEU A 86 -15.52 30.55 -14.27
CA LEU A 86 -16.80 30.86 -14.94
C LEU A 86 -17.34 32.22 -14.46
N SER A 87 -17.57 33.17 -15.38
CA SER A 87 -17.92 34.55 -15.04
C SER A 87 -19.35 34.94 -15.42
N GLU A 88 -19.91 34.30 -16.45
CA GLU A 88 -21.31 34.45 -16.83
C GLU A 88 -21.94 33.09 -17.16
N LEU A 89 -23.26 33.03 -17.03
CA LEU A 89 -24.09 31.94 -17.54
C LEU A 89 -25.16 32.56 -18.43
N SER A 90 -25.37 32.06 -19.65
CA SER A 90 -26.42 32.59 -20.53
C SER A 90 -27.77 31.92 -20.26
N ALA A 91 -28.87 32.58 -20.63
CA ALA A 91 -30.22 32.04 -20.50
C ALA A 91 -30.45 30.70 -21.22
N HIS A 92 -29.58 30.36 -22.19
CA HIS A 92 -29.72 29.18 -23.05
C HIS A 92 -28.71 28.07 -22.70
N SER A 93 -27.73 28.34 -21.85
CA SER A 93 -26.59 27.43 -21.64
C SER A 93 -26.97 26.08 -21.03
N LEU A 94 -28.00 26.03 -20.16
CA LEU A 94 -28.44 24.79 -19.52
C LEU A 94 -29.76 24.23 -20.08
N LEU A 95 -30.42 24.92 -21.02
CA LEU A 95 -31.66 24.44 -21.66
C LEU A 95 -31.53 23.04 -22.30
N PRO A 96 -30.39 22.65 -22.87
CA PRO A 96 -30.21 21.32 -23.44
C PRO A 96 -30.20 20.17 -22.42
N LEU A 97 -30.22 20.47 -21.11
CA LEU A 97 -30.07 19.50 -20.01
C LEU A 97 -31.35 19.41 -19.15
N PRO A 98 -32.49 18.97 -19.70
CA PRO A 98 -33.81 19.12 -19.08
C PRO A 98 -34.05 18.33 -17.79
N ASN A 99 -33.22 17.32 -17.50
CA ASN A 99 -33.40 16.40 -16.36
C ASN A 99 -32.35 16.61 -15.25
N LEU A 100 -31.69 17.76 -15.22
CA LEU A 100 -30.66 18.06 -14.23
C LEU A 100 -31.27 18.12 -12.81
N GLU A 101 -30.65 17.37 -11.89
CA GLU A 101 -31.00 17.28 -10.46
C GLU A 101 -29.98 18.03 -9.59
N VAL A 102 -28.70 18.00 -9.97
CA VAL A 102 -27.60 18.64 -9.23
C VAL A 102 -26.89 19.65 -10.13
N LEU A 103 -26.87 20.91 -9.71
CA LEU A 103 -26.08 21.97 -10.34
C LEU A 103 -25.07 22.52 -9.34
N ASN A 104 -23.80 22.21 -9.55
CA ASN A 104 -22.70 22.74 -8.73
C ASN A 104 -21.80 23.65 -9.57
N LEU A 105 -21.78 24.93 -9.23
CA LEU A 105 -20.97 25.96 -9.88
C LEU A 105 -20.06 26.66 -8.85
N ALA A 106 -19.65 25.96 -7.79
CA ALA A 106 -18.87 26.52 -6.70
C ALA A 106 -17.47 26.98 -7.14
N ASN A 107 -16.90 27.96 -6.42
CA ASN A 107 -15.54 28.46 -6.63
C ASN A 107 -15.33 29.02 -8.05
N ASN A 108 -16.25 29.85 -8.53
CA ASN A 108 -16.14 30.54 -9.82
C ASN A 108 -16.24 32.07 -9.64
N ASN A 109 -16.44 32.80 -10.74
CA ASN A 109 -16.50 34.25 -10.77
C ASN A 109 -17.91 34.79 -11.09
N LEU A 110 -18.96 34.00 -10.85
CA LEU A 110 -20.33 34.36 -11.23
C LEU A 110 -20.82 35.55 -10.42
N ALA A 111 -21.24 36.62 -11.09
CA ALA A 111 -21.84 37.79 -10.44
C ALA A 111 -23.38 37.73 -10.39
N THR A 112 -24.00 37.04 -11.36
CA THR A 112 -25.45 36.89 -11.52
C THR A 112 -25.77 35.55 -12.20
N LEU A 113 -26.96 34.99 -11.96
CA LEU A 113 -27.52 33.94 -12.83
C LEU A 113 -28.73 34.50 -13.58
N PRO A 114 -29.02 34.03 -14.81
CA PRO A 114 -30.22 34.46 -15.52
C PRO A 114 -31.47 33.85 -14.88
N THR A 115 -32.45 34.71 -14.59
CA THR A 115 -33.72 34.36 -13.94
C THR A 115 -34.49 33.21 -14.60
N THR A 116 -34.33 33.00 -15.91
CA THR A 116 -35.09 31.98 -16.66
C THR A 116 -34.44 30.59 -16.66
N VAL A 117 -33.15 30.47 -16.36
CA VAL A 117 -32.41 29.21 -16.53
C VAL A 117 -32.89 28.13 -15.56
N LEU A 118 -33.08 28.50 -14.29
CA LEU A 118 -33.50 27.54 -13.27
C LEU A 118 -34.97 27.14 -13.41
N ARG A 119 -35.81 28.03 -13.95
CA ARG A 119 -37.24 27.77 -14.18
C ARG A 119 -37.49 26.59 -15.13
N SER A 120 -36.60 26.37 -16.09
CA SER A 120 -36.69 25.23 -17.01
C SER A 120 -36.27 23.89 -16.39
N LEU A 121 -35.49 23.90 -15.31
CA LEU A 121 -34.93 22.70 -14.69
C LEU A 121 -35.88 22.14 -13.61
N LYS A 122 -36.93 21.45 -14.06
CA LYS A 122 -38.03 20.97 -13.20
C LYS A 122 -37.67 19.85 -12.23
N ARG A 123 -36.45 19.29 -12.32
CA ARG A 123 -35.97 18.19 -11.46
C ARG A 123 -34.87 18.62 -10.48
N LEU A 124 -34.55 19.91 -10.43
CA LEU A 124 -33.44 20.41 -9.66
C LEU A 124 -33.68 20.21 -8.16
N ARG A 125 -32.72 19.58 -7.48
CA ARG A 125 -32.76 19.26 -6.05
C ARG A 125 -31.65 19.98 -5.30
N ILE A 126 -30.45 20.06 -5.88
CA ILE A 126 -29.26 20.65 -5.25
C ILE A 126 -28.70 21.75 -6.12
N VAL A 127 -28.51 22.93 -5.53
CA VAL A 127 -27.87 24.09 -6.15
C VAL A 127 -26.72 24.57 -5.27
N ASN A 128 -25.49 24.47 -5.76
CA ASN A 128 -24.31 25.00 -5.08
C ASN A 128 -23.68 26.14 -5.88
N LEU A 129 -23.66 27.33 -5.28
CA LEU A 129 -23.12 28.57 -5.83
C LEU A 129 -22.08 29.19 -4.90
N SER A 130 -21.55 28.42 -3.94
CA SER A 130 -20.60 28.93 -2.96
C SER A 130 -19.34 29.51 -3.60
N ASN A 131 -18.72 30.47 -2.90
CA ASN A 131 -17.46 31.11 -3.30
C ASN A 131 -17.51 31.67 -4.73
N ASN A 132 -18.55 32.45 -5.02
CA ASN A 132 -18.69 33.20 -6.26
C ASN A 132 -18.68 34.72 -5.95
N LYS A 133 -19.10 35.55 -6.90
CA LYS A 133 -19.16 37.02 -6.77
C LYS A 133 -20.61 37.52 -6.79
N ILE A 134 -21.55 36.70 -6.33
CA ILE A 134 -22.97 37.02 -6.39
C ILE A 134 -23.24 38.15 -5.41
N THR A 135 -23.70 39.28 -5.95
CA THR A 135 -23.96 40.50 -5.18
C THR A 135 -25.42 40.91 -5.17
N ASP A 136 -26.29 40.33 -5.99
CA ASP A 136 -27.68 40.77 -6.06
C ASP A 136 -28.63 39.58 -6.24
N LEU A 137 -29.19 39.11 -5.13
CA LEU A 137 -30.17 38.03 -5.13
C LEU A 137 -31.50 38.42 -5.80
N SER A 138 -31.78 39.71 -6.00
CA SER A 138 -33.01 40.12 -6.70
C SER A 138 -32.98 39.73 -8.19
N LYS A 139 -31.79 39.72 -8.80
CA LYS A 139 -31.56 39.15 -10.14
C LYS A 139 -31.62 37.64 -10.16
N LEU A 140 -31.58 37.01 -8.99
CA LEU A 140 -31.73 35.57 -8.81
C LEU A 140 -33.16 35.15 -8.50
N SER A 141 -34.15 36.06 -8.62
CA SER A 141 -35.57 35.82 -8.29
C SER A 141 -35.97 34.38 -8.59
N TRP A 142 -36.04 33.56 -7.55
CA TRP A 142 -36.07 32.11 -7.68
C TRP A 142 -37.46 31.70 -8.17
N VAL A 143 -37.64 31.66 -9.48
CA VAL A 143 -38.83 31.08 -10.10
C VAL A 143 -38.55 29.60 -10.32
N LEU A 144 -38.54 28.84 -9.22
CA LEU A 144 -38.62 27.38 -9.32
C LEU A 144 -39.99 26.99 -9.91
N ALA A 145 -40.09 25.76 -10.42
CA ALA A 145 -41.39 25.24 -10.82
C ALA A 145 -42.34 25.25 -9.61
N GLU A 146 -43.62 25.55 -9.83
CA GLU A 146 -44.63 25.63 -8.78
C GLU A 146 -44.66 24.33 -7.94
N GLY A 147 -44.55 24.45 -6.62
CA GLY A 147 -44.51 23.33 -5.68
C GLY A 147 -43.14 22.64 -5.49
N MET A 148 -42.06 23.16 -6.07
CA MET A 148 -40.72 22.59 -5.92
C MET A 148 -40.04 23.07 -4.64
N VAL A 149 -39.53 22.13 -3.83
CA VAL A 149 -38.71 22.39 -2.63
C VAL A 149 -37.32 21.82 -2.88
N LEU A 150 -36.28 22.64 -2.75
CA LEU A 150 -34.91 22.18 -2.94
C LEU A 150 -34.47 21.30 -1.76
N GLU A 151 -33.60 20.34 -2.03
CA GLU A 151 -32.90 19.60 -0.98
C GLU A 151 -31.80 20.46 -0.38
N GLN A 152 -31.04 21.18 -1.22
CA GLN A 152 -29.95 22.03 -0.76
C GLN A 152 -29.77 23.27 -1.64
N LEU A 153 -29.55 24.41 -0.97
CA LEU A 153 -29.09 25.65 -1.57
C LEU A 153 -27.88 26.19 -0.81
N ASP A 154 -26.74 26.31 -1.50
CA ASP A 154 -25.50 26.84 -0.94
C ASP A 154 -25.09 28.15 -1.62
N LEU A 155 -25.06 29.21 -0.82
CA LEU A 155 -24.72 30.58 -1.20
C LEU A 155 -23.50 31.10 -0.41
N SER A 156 -22.80 30.22 0.31
CA SER A 156 -21.70 30.57 1.20
C SER A 156 -20.57 31.31 0.49
N GLY A 157 -19.88 32.21 1.18
CA GLY A 157 -18.72 32.95 0.66
C GLY A 157 -19.03 33.94 -0.48
N ASN A 158 -20.31 34.24 -0.74
CA ASN A 158 -20.70 35.28 -1.68
C ASN A 158 -20.88 36.64 -0.98
N PRO A 159 -20.47 37.75 -1.61
CA PRO A 159 -20.69 39.10 -1.08
C PRO A 159 -22.14 39.56 -1.32
N LEU A 160 -23.11 38.84 -0.75
CA LEU A 160 -24.52 39.05 -1.04
C LEU A 160 -24.94 40.49 -0.69
N ALA A 161 -25.60 41.12 -1.65
CA ALA A 161 -26.37 42.32 -1.46
C ALA A 161 -27.71 42.17 -2.21
N LEU A 162 -28.55 43.19 -2.09
CA LEU A 162 -29.82 43.27 -2.77
C LEU A 162 -29.90 44.68 -3.40
N SER A 163 -30.30 44.76 -4.66
CA SER A 163 -30.47 46.05 -5.36
C SER A 163 -31.92 46.50 -5.48
N ASN A 164 -32.87 45.67 -5.09
CA ASN A 164 -34.32 45.92 -5.17
C ASN A 164 -35.01 45.55 -3.86
N ARG A 165 -36.21 46.12 -3.64
CA ARG A 165 -36.95 46.02 -2.37
C ARG A 165 -37.47 44.63 -1.99
N PHE A 166 -37.47 43.66 -2.90
CA PHE A 166 -38.07 42.34 -2.65
C PHE A 166 -37.28 41.23 -3.37
N ALA A 167 -36.67 40.35 -2.59
CA ALA A 167 -36.21 39.03 -3.03
C ALA A 167 -36.75 37.99 -2.06
N LEU A 168 -37.18 36.85 -2.59
CA LEU A 168 -37.73 35.72 -1.84
C LEU A 168 -36.78 34.53 -1.98
N LEU A 169 -36.42 33.89 -0.87
CA LEU A 169 -35.71 32.61 -0.90
C LEU A 169 -36.67 31.49 -1.31
N PRO A 170 -36.21 30.50 -2.10
CA PRO A 170 -37.02 29.34 -2.40
C PRO A 170 -37.15 28.44 -1.16
N PRO A 171 -38.22 27.65 -1.05
CA PRO A 171 -38.33 26.64 -0.01
C PRO A 171 -37.23 25.59 -0.18
N VAL A 172 -36.54 25.25 0.91
CA VAL A 172 -35.37 24.38 0.91
C VAL A 172 -35.23 23.61 2.22
N HIS A 173 -34.67 22.39 2.17
CA HIS A 173 -34.37 21.59 3.36
C HIS A 173 -32.99 21.90 3.96
N GLN A 174 -31.99 22.23 3.14
CA GLN A 174 -30.65 22.59 3.60
C GLN A 174 -30.23 23.96 3.06
N LEU A 175 -30.04 24.95 3.94
CA LEU A 175 -29.66 26.31 3.58
C LEU A 175 -28.26 26.62 4.13
N LEU A 176 -27.31 26.89 3.24
CA LEU A 176 -25.93 27.23 3.59
C LEU A 176 -25.63 28.66 3.12
N MET A 177 -25.28 29.53 4.08
CA MET A 177 -25.00 30.95 3.92
C MET A 177 -23.84 31.38 4.84
N ALA A 178 -22.83 30.54 4.95
CA ALA A 178 -21.63 30.88 5.71
C ALA A 178 -20.89 32.05 5.06
N ASN A 179 -20.43 33.04 5.83
CA ASN A 179 -19.71 34.22 5.34
C ASN A 179 -20.40 34.89 4.13
N ALA A 180 -21.70 35.17 4.28
CA ALA A 180 -22.58 35.58 3.19
C ALA A 180 -23.14 37.00 3.39
N ASN A 181 -22.41 37.85 4.14
CA ASN A 181 -22.73 39.25 4.40
C ASN A 181 -24.05 39.46 5.17
N LEU A 182 -24.37 38.58 6.13
CA LEU A 182 -25.62 38.62 6.89
C LEU A 182 -25.53 39.58 8.10
N GLN A 183 -26.60 40.32 8.40
CA GLN A 183 -26.71 41.27 9.52
C GLN A 183 -27.72 40.84 10.59
N LYS A 184 -28.90 40.34 10.19
CA LYS A 184 -29.96 39.98 11.13
C LYS A 184 -30.83 38.87 10.57
N ILE A 185 -31.31 37.94 11.39
CA ILE A 185 -32.28 36.92 10.98
C ILE A 185 -33.43 36.81 12.00
N ASN A 186 -34.66 36.73 11.49
CA ASN A 186 -35.87 36.50 12.28
C ASN A 186 -36.75 35.42 11.61
N SER A 187 -38.01 35.23 12.06
CA SER A 187 -38.87 34.16 11.55
C SER A 187 -39.43 34.38 10.14
N THR A 188 -39.25 35.56 9.56
CA THR A 188 -39.86 35.94 8.26
C THR A 188 -38.89 36.61 7.28
N SER A 189 -37.68 36.93 7.75
CA SER A 189 -36.72 37.70 6.95
C SER A 189 -35.28 37.54 7.43
N LEU A 190 -34.37 37.75 6.48
CA LEU A 190 -32.94 37.90 6.67
C LEU A 190 -32.53 39.28 6.15
N LEU A 191 -31.84 40.07 6.98
CA LEU A 191 -31.28 41.36 6.63
C LEU A 191 -29.79 41.20 6.31
N LEU A 192 -29.37 41.71 5.15
CA LEU A 192 -27.96 41.76 4.73
C LEU A 192 -27.27 43.02 5.25
N LEU A 193 -25.96 42.96 5.45
CA LEU A 193 -25.14 44.13 5.77
C LEU A 193 -25.13 45.14 4.61
N PRO A 194 -24.87 46.43 4.89
CA PRO A 194 -24.73 47.44 3.85
C PRO A 194 -23.69 47.09 2.79
N SER A 195 -24.00 47.42 1.54
CA SER A 195 -23.10 47.23 0.39
C SER A 195 -23.03 48.50 -0.47
N THR A 196 -22.17 48.50 -1.48
CA THR A 196 -22.10 49.59 -2.46
C THR A 196 -23.41 49.81 -3.21
N SER A 197 -24.19 48.74 -3.44
CA SER A 197 -25.48 48.79 -4.15
C SER A 197 -26.63 49.30 -3.29
N CYS A 198 -26.57 49.10 -1.96
CA CYS A 198 -27.60 49.54 -1.01
C CYS A 198 -26.92 49.91 0.33
N PRO A 199 -26.37 51.14 0.45
CA PRO A 199 -25.48 51.50 1.57
C PRO A 199 -26.20 51.94 2.85
N ALA A 200 -27.45 52.42 2.79
CA ALA A 200 -28.14 53.00 3.95
C ALA A 200 -29.60 52.57 4.14
N ASP A 201 -30.33 52.24 3.06
CA ASP A 201 -31.74 51.84 3.14
C ASP A 201 -31.84 50.37 3.57
N GLU A 202 -32.58 50.07 4.65
CA GLU A 202 -32.85 48.68 5.06
C GLU A 202 -33.79 47.98 4.09
N SER A 203 -34.71 48.71 3.45
CA SER A 203 -35.75 48.11 2.60
C SER A 203 -35.21 47.43 1.34
N CYS A 204 -34.00 47.80 0.88
CA CYS A 204 -33.29 47.09 -0.20
C CYS A 204 -32.27 46.05 0.29
N ARG A 205 -32.29 45.65 1.57
CA ARG A 205 -31.39 44.60 2.14
C ARG A 205 -32.14 43.45 2.78
N VAL A 206 -33.47 43.44 2.68
CA VAL A 206 -34.32 42.41 3.26
C VAL A 206 -34.58 41.30 2.25
N LEU A 207 -34.18 40.09 2.63
CA LEU A 207 -34.51 38.85 1.96
C LEU A 207 -35.66 38.20 2.74
N MET A 208 -36.83 38.09 2.11
CA MET A 208 -38.02 37.52 2.74
C MET A 208 -38.03 36.00 2.59
N PHE A 209 -38.69 35.32 3.52
CA PHE A 209 -39.10 33.92 3.38
C PHE A 209 -40.38 33.68 4.19
N ASP A 210 -41.18 32.69 3.79
CA ASP A 210 -42.36 32.32 4.57
C ASP A 210 -41.95 31.56 5.83
N GLU A 211 -42.61 31.84 6.96
CA GLU A 211 -42.33 31.16 8.25
C GLU A 211 -42.47 29.63 8.13
N LYS A 212 -43.35 29.17 7.24
CA LYS A 212 -43.54 27.75 6.94
C LYS A 212 -42.28 27.13 6.31
N ASP A 213 -41.55 27.87 5.49
CA ASP A 213 -40.36 27.40 4.80
C ASP A 213 -39.18 27.27 5.75
N LEU A 214 -39.05 28.20 6.71
CA LEU A 214 -38.00 28.11 7.73
C LEU A 214 -38.16 26.87 8.63
N LYS A 215 -39.40 26.41 8.84
CA LYS A 215 -39.71 25.17 9.58
C LYS A 215 -39.43 23.90 8.78
N LEU A 216 -39.20 23.99 7.47
CA LEU A 216 -38.80 22.85 6.63
C LEU A 216 -37.29 22.56 6.71
N LEU A 217 -36.51 23.50 7.26
CA LEU A 217 -35.06 23.39 7.30
C LEU A 217 -34.62 22.25 8.23
N HIS A 218 -33.86 21.33 7.65
CA HIS A 218 -33.19 20.24 8.32
C HIS A 218 -31.73 20.58 8.65
N LYS A 219 -31.07 21.36 7.78
CA LYS A 219 -29.68 21.81 7.96
C LYS A 219 -29.58 23.32 7.69
N VAL A 220 -29.04 24.06 8.65
CA VAL A 220 -28.79 25.49 8.49
C VAL A 220 -27.35 25.81 8.85
N ASP A 221 -26.66 26.49 7.96
CA ASP A 221 -25.34 27.06 8.21
C ASP A 221 -25.38 28.55 7.91
N ILE A 222 -25.28 29.37 8.94
CA ILE A 222 -25.18 30.83 8.84
C ILE A 222 -23.88 31.33 9.47
N SER A 223 -22.90 30.45 9.59
CA SER A 223 -21.65 30.68 10.28
C SER A 223 -20.80 31.79 9.68
N HIS A 224 -19.78 32.23 10.40
CA HIS A 224 -18.77 33.18 9.93
C HIS A 224 -19.38 34.51 9.43
N ASN A 225 -20.54 34.89 9.99
CA ASN A 225 -21.15 36.20 9.81
C ASN A 225 -21.05 36.98 11.13
N PRO A 226 -19.91 37.61 11.45
CA PRO A 226 -19.63 38.17 12.78
C PRO A 226 -20.54 39.31 13.22
N LYS A 227 -21.25 39.94 12.28
CA LYS A 227 -22.23 41.00 12.56
C LYS A 227 -23.67 40.48 12.55
N LEU A 228 -23.89 39.19 12.31
CA LEU A 228 -25.21 38.58 12.29
C LEU A 228 -25.75 38.46 13.71
N ILE A 229 -26.93 39.04 13.92
CA ILE A 229 -27.72 38.90 15.13
C ILE A 229 -28.88 37.94 14.85
N VAL A 230 -28.93 36.83 15.58
CA VAL A 230 -30.05 35.88 15.53
C VAL A 230 -31.13 36.32 16.51
N GLU A 231 -32.36 36.59 16.03
CA GLU A 231 -33.47 36.92 16.93
C GLU A 231 -34.12 35.69 17.55
N LYS A 232 -34.78 35.88 18.70
CA LYS A 232 -35.55 34.84 19.38
C LYS A 232 -36.53 34.11 18.46
N THR A 233 -37.23 34.85 17.60
CA THR A 233 -38.22 34.28 16.66
C THR A 233 -37.58 33.37 15.61
N ALA A 234 -36.31 33.61 15.23
CA ALA A 234 -35.60 32.71 14.32
C ALA A 234 -35.29 31.38 15.02
N LEU A 235 -34.82 31.42 16.28
CA LEU A 235 -34.60 30.20 17.08
C LEU A 235 -35.88 29.39 17.24
N GLU A 236 -36.99 30.05 17.59
CA GLU A 236 -38.30 29.39 17.73
C GLU A 236 -38.73 28.68 16.44
N ALA A 237 -38.46 29.26 15.26
CA ALA A 237 -38.77 28.65 13.97
C ALA A 237 -37.81 27.50 13.60
N LEU A 238 -36.56 27.53 14.06
CA LEU A 238 -35.54 26.50 13.80
C LEU A 238 -35.54 25.35 14.82
N THR A 239 -36.51 25.32 15.74
CA THR A 239 -36.61 24.34 16.83
C THR A 239 -36.51 22.87 16.39
N ASN A 240 -37.00 22.54 15.19
CA ASN A 240 -37.01 21.17 14.67
C ASN A 240 -35.82 20.84 13.75
N ALA A 241 -34.92 21.79 13.48
CA ALA A 241 -33.77 21.55 12.62
C ALA A 241 -32.70 20.72 13.37
N PRO A 242 -32.36 19.50 12.93
CA PRO A 242 -31.38 18.68 13.63
C PRO A 242 -29.94 19.15 13.45
N TYR A 243 -29.62 19.96 12.44
CA TYR A 243 -28.26 20.47 12.23
C TYR A 243 -28.26 22.01 12.14
N LEU A 244 -27.53 22.66 13.04
CA LEU A 244 -27.35 24.10 13.05
C LEU A 244 -25.86 24.46 13.22
N ASP A 245 -25.35 25.29 12.31
CA ASP A 245 -24.06 25.95 12.45
C ASP A 245 -24.24 27.47 12.61
N PHE A 246 -23.95 27.91 13.82
CA PHE A 246 -23.99 29.29 14.30
C PHE A 246 -22.59 29.78 14.69
N SER A 247 -21.53 29.14 14.20
CA SER A 247 -20.18 29.56 14.55
C SER A 247 -19.90 31.01 14.14
N GLY A 248 -19.29 31.78 15.03
CA GLY A 248 -18.92 33.17 14.79
C GLY A 248 -20.10 34.16 14.66
N VAL A 249 -21.32 33.83 15.11
CA VAL A 249 -22.49 34.76 15.09
C VAL A 249 -22.85 35.26 16.49
N SER A 250 -23.74 36.25 16.60
CA SER A 250 -24.27 36.73 17.89
C SER A 250 -25.64 36.11 18.20
N LEU A 251 -25.71 35.37 19.31
CA LEU A 251 -26.91 34.67 19.77
C LEU A 251 -27.63 35.48 20.88
N PRO A 252 -28.98 35.40 20.96
CA PRO A 252 -29.76 36.18 21.91
C PRO A 252 -29.71 35.56 23.32
N SER A 253 -30.06 36.33 24.35
CA SER A 253 -30.12 35.83 25.73
C SER A 253 -31.12 34.69 25.96
N SER A 254 -32.11 34.54 25.08
CA SER A 254 -33.04 33.41 25.09
C SER A 254 -32.44 32.10 24.58
N PHE A 255 -31.22 32.09 24.03
CA PHE A 255 -30.60 30.93 23.41
C PHE A 255 -30.48 29.73 24.36
N GLY A 256 -29.97 29.95 25.59
CA GLY A 256 -29.80 28.85 26.55
C GLY A 256 -31.11 28.15 26.89
N ASN A 257 -32.12 28.92 27.28
CA ASN A 257 -33.46 28.38 27.57
C ASN A 257 -34.10 27.69 26.34
N TRP A 258 -33.89 28.22 25.14
CA TRP A 258 -34.37 27.57 23.90
C TRP A 258 -33.69 26.22 23.66
N LEU A 259 -32.36 26.16 23.83
CA LEU A 259 -31.59 24.94 23.62
C LEU A 259 -32.05 23.83 24.57
N GLU A 260 -32.28 24.14 25.84
CA GLU A 260 -32.67 23.14 26.84
C GLU A 260 -34.14 22.72 26.74
N THR A 261 -35.07 23.65 26.50
CA THR A 261 -36.51 23.38 26.69
C THR A 261 -37.30 23.16 25.41
N GLN A 262 -36.79 23.61 24.25
CA GLN A 262 -37.53 23.60 23.00
C GLN A 262 -36.80 22.84 21.90
N SER A 263 -35.49 23.04 21.80
CA SER A 263 -34.66 22.57 20.69
C SER A 263 -34.64 21.06 20.52
N ARG A 264 -34.75 20.60 19.27
CA ARG A 264 -34.52 19.21 18.84
C ARG A 264 -33.23 19.04 18.04
N VAL A 265 -32.31 20.01 18.15
CA VAL A 265 -31.03 19.98 17.46
C VAL A 265 -30.22 18.76 17.92
N VAL A 266 -29.64 18.08 16.94
CA VAL A 266 -28.79 16.91 17.13
C VAL A 266 -27.33 17.31 17.02
N HIS A 267 -26.98 18.14 16.02
CA HIS A 267 -25.64 18.68 15.81
C HIS A 267 -25.67 20.20 15.88
N LEU A 268 -24.92 20.76 16.82
CA LEU A 268 -24.85 22.20 17.06
C LEU A 268 -23.39 22.67 17.05
N ASN A 269 -23.07 23.58 16.14
CA ASN A 269 -21.81 24.29 16.16
C ASN A 269 -22.05 25.76 16.56
N VAL A 270 -21.45 26.20 17.65
CA VAL A 270 -21.47 27.59 18.12
C VAL A 270 -20.06 28.11 18.39
N SER A 271 -19.05 27.49 17.77
CA SER A 271 -17.66 27.91 17.97
C SER A 271 -17.45 29.39 17.63
N SER A 272 -16.66 30.10 18.43
CA SER A 272 -16.43 31.55 18.30
C SER A 272 -17.69 32.44 18.32
N ALA A 273 -18.87 31.91 18.65
CA ALA A 273 -20.09 32.71 18.73
C ALA A 273 -20.06 33.66 19.93
N THR A 274 -20.79 34.77 19.84
CA THR A 274 -21.04 35.64 20.99
C THR A 274 -22.33 35.20 21.67
N ILE A 275 -22.19 34.53 22.81
CA ILE A 275 -23.30 34.01 23.62
C ILE A 275 -23.25 34.70 24.98
N PRO A 276 -24.38 35.22 25.51
CA PRO A 276 -24.41 35.85 26.82
C PRO A 276 -24.41 34.78 27.93
N LEU A 277 -23.25 34.15 28.14
CA LEU A 277 -22.98 33.18 29.21
C LEU A 277 -21.98 33.77 30.20
N ASP A 278 -22.10 33.39 31.47
CA ASP A 278 -21.18 33.79 32.56
C ASP A 278 -19.88 32.97 32.55
N GLY A 279 -19.39 32.59 31.36
CA GLY A 279 -18.16 31.81 31.19
C GLY A 279 -18.26 30.33 31.61
N VAL A 280 -19.45 29.82 31.91
CA VAL A 280 -19.71 28.42 32.24
C VAL A 280 -20.67 27.81 31.22
N TRP A 281 -20.37 26.61 30.71
CA TRP A 281 -21.29 25.87 29.86
C TRP A 281 -21.97 24.74 30.63
N GLU A 282 -23.28 24.86 30.84
CA GLU A 282 -24.12 23.82 31.49
C GLU A 282 -25.25 23.30 30.58
N LEU A 283 -25.31 23.79 29.33
CA LEU A 283 -26.46 23.58 28.45
C LEU A 283 -26.38 22.22 27.75
N CYS A 284 -27.46 21.44 27.82
CA CYS A 284 -27.62 20.22 27.03
C CYS A 284 -29.11 19.96 26.72
N SER A 285 -29.42 19.58 25.48
CA SER A 285 -30.79 19.25 25.06
C SER A 285 -31.02 17.73 24.97
N GLU A 286 -32.28 17.29 24.97
CA GLU A 286 -32.66 15.86 24.90
C GLU A 286 -32.24 15.14 23.61
N LYS A 287 -31.80 15.87 22.57
CA LYS A 287 -31.42 15.30 21.27
C LYS A 287 -29.97 15.62 20.87
N LEU A 288 -29.28 16.46 21.64
CA LEU A 288 -27.94 16.95 21.30
C LEU A 288 -26.90 15.84 21.40
N ASN A 289 -26.32 15.49 20.26
CA ASN A 289 -25.37 14.41 20.10
C ASN A 289 -23.95 14.95 19.81
N LEU A 290 -23.84 15.97 18.95
CA LEU A 290 -22.58 16.65 18.63
C LEU A 290 -22.67 18.13 18.98
N LEU A 291 -21.69 18.60 19.74
CA LEU A 291 -21.59 19.99 20.18
C LEU A 291 -20.18 20.53 19.93
N ASP A 292 -20.07 21.67 19.26
CA ASP A 292 -18.84 22.45 19.16
C ASP A 292 -19.01 23.81 19.84
N ILE A 293 -18.27 24.00 20.93
CA ILE A 293 -18.22 25.19 21.80
C ILE A 293 -16.81 25.77 21.88
N SER A 294 -16.02 25.56 20.84
CA SER A 294 -14.63 26.02 20.77
C SER A 294 -14.55 27.56 20.71
N SER A 295 -13.48 28.16 21.24
CA SER A 295 -13.25 29.62 21.16
C SER A 295 -14.33 30.52 21.78
N LEU A 296 -15.06 30.03 22.79
CA LEU A 296 -16.10 30.80 23.50
C LEU A 296 -15.59 31.54 24.75
N ARG A 297 -14.30 31.38 25.10
CA ARG A 297 -13.67 31.90 26.32
C ARG A 297 -14.31 31.36 27.61
N LEU A 298 -14.76 30.11 27.58
CA LEU A 298 -15.32 29.42 28.75
C LEU A 298 -14.23 29.11 29.78
N HIS A 299 -14.56 29.20 31.06
CA HIS A 299 -13.68 28.87 32.20
C HIS A 299 -13.96 27.47 32.77
N SER A 300 -15.20 26.99 32.64
CA SER A 300 -15.58 25.63 33.04
C SER A 300 -16.76 25.07 32.24
N ILE A 301 -16.91 23.75 32.27
CA ILE A 301 -18.01 22.99 31.66
C ILE A 301 -18.60 22.05 32.73
N ASP A 302 -19.93 21.99 32.87
CA ASP A 302 -20.65 21.04 33.74
C ASP A 302 -21.72 20.30 32.93
N LEU A 303 -21.39 19.09 32.46
CA LEU A 303 -22.30 18.22 31.72
C LEU A 303 -22.96 17.24 32.68
N LYS A 304 -24.25 17.49 32.97
CA LYS A 304 -25.03 16.73 33.95
C LYS A 304 -25.43 15.35 33.41
N LYS A 305 -25.70 14.40 34.32
CA LYS A 305 -26.18 13.06 33.98
C LYS A 305 -27.46 13.12 33.15
N GLY A 306 -27.52 12.32 32.07
CA GLY A 306 -28.67 12.25 31.15
C GLY A 306 -28.54 13.13 29.90
N CYS A 307 -27.44 13.87 29.76
CA CYS A 307 -27.08 14.54 28.52
C CYS A 307 -26.67 13.48 27.46
N PRO A 308 -27.36 13.37 26.31
CA PRO A 308 -27.12 12.33 25.28
C PRO A 308 -25.95 12.66 24.34
N LEU A 309 -25.04 13.52 24.79
CA LEU A 309 -23.94 14.04 24.00
C LEU A 309 -22.88 12.95 23.80
N LYS A 310 -22.51 12.70 22.54
CA LYS A 310 -21.46 11.75 22.17
C LYS A 310 -20.16 12.44 21.76
N ILE A 311 -20.23 13.60 21.12
CA ILE A 311 -19.04 14.30 20.61
C ILE A 311 -19.03 15.73 21.12
N LEU A 312 -17.94 16.12 21.78
CA LEU A 312 -17.72 17.48 22.27
C LEU A 312 -16.40 18.06 21.76
N PHE A 313 -16.48 19.19 21.05
CA PHE A 313 -15.34 20.05 20.74
C PHE A 313 -15.38 21.29 21.65
N ALA A 314 -14.34 21.47 22.48
CA ALA A 314 -14.24 22.57 23.44
C ALA A 314 -12.83 23.21 23.42
N GLU A 315 -12.23 23.25 22.25
CA GLU A 315 -10.87 23.74 22.02
C GLU A 315 -10.78 25.28 22.16
N ASP A 316 -9.57 25.80 22.39
CA ASP A 316 -9.30 27.26 22.39
C ASP A 316 -10.17 28.06 23.38
N ASN A 317 -10.45 27.49 24.55
CA ASN A 317 -11.16 28.18 25.63
C ASN A 317 -10.18 28.57 26.76
N LEU A 318 -10.73 28.99 27.91
CA LEU A 318 -9.98 29.31 29.11
C LEU A 318 -10.24 28.25 30.21
N LEU A 319 -10.56 27.02 29.80
CA LEU A 319 -11.02 25.98 30.71
C LEU A 319 -9.90 25.57 31.67
N ASN A 320 -10.18 25.62 32.97
CA ASN A 320 -9.30 25.08 34.01
C ASN A 320 -9.92 23.89 34.74
N SER A 321 -11.22 23.63 34.52
CA SER A 321 -11.98 22.56 35.14
C SER A 321 -13.11 22.11 34.23
N ILE A 322 -13.43 20.82 34.29
CA ILE A 322 -14.57 20.22 33.61
C ILE A 322 -15.17 19.15 34.51
N LYS A 323 -16.50 19.13 34.59
CA LYS A 323 -17.28 18.13 35.30
C LYS A 323 -18.12 17.36 34.30
N ILE A 324 -17.83 16.06 34.13
CA ILE A 324 -18.45 15.20 33.13
C ILE A 324 -19.25 14.10 33.82
N GLU A 325 -20.58 14.19 33.73
CA GLU A 325 -21.52 13.14 34.14
C GLU A 325 -22.28 12.54 32.93
N ALA A 326 -22.01 13.02 31.72
CA ALA A 326 -22.57 12.53 30.45
C ALA A 326 -21.89 11.21 30.04
N ASN A 327 -22.56 10.09 30.29
CA ASN A 327 -22.01 8.74 30.13
C ASN A 327 -22.03 8.20 28.68
N GLU A 328 -22.73 8.86 27.77
CA GLU A 328 -22.78 8.50 26.34
C GLU A 328 -21.65 9.15 25.52
N LEU A 329 -20.74 9.89 26.16
CA LEU A 329 -19.67 10.61 25.47
C LEU A 329 -18.67 9.63 24.84
N GLU A 330 -18.48 9.74 23.53
CA GLU A 330 -17.60 8.93 22.69
C GLU A 330 -16.29 9.62 22.33
N THR A 331 -16.32 10.95 22.15
CA THR A 331 -15.17 11.77 21.75
C THR A 331 -15.14 13.11 22.47
N LEU A 332 -13.97 13.48 23.00
CA LEU A 332 -13.77 14.69 23.79
C LEU A 332 -12.49 15.44 23.39
N HIS A 333 -12.64 16.67 22.91
CA HIS A 333 -11.56 17.57 22.51
C HIS A 333 -11.46 18.79 23.46
N LEU A 334 -10.33 18.91 24.16
CA LEU A 334 -10.02 19.93 25.18
C LEU A 334 -8.70 20.68 24.90
N GLU A 335 -8.24 20.68 23.65
CA GLU A 335 -6.98 21.26 23.23
C GLU A 335 -6.91 22.77 23.49
N ARG A 336 -5.72 23.31 23.78
CA ARG A 336 -5.47 24.76 23.88
C ARG A 336 -6.36 25.43 24.95
N ASN A 337 -6.34 24.86 26.15
CA ASN A 337 -7.03 25.35 27.34
C ASN A 337 -6.03 25.65 28.47
N MET A 338 -6.52 25.80 29.70
CA MET A 338 -5.75 26.19 30.89
C MET A 338 -5.73 25.08 31.97
N PHE A 339 -5.89 23.81 31.59
CA PHE A 339 -5.88 22.70 32.55
C PHE A 339 -4.49 22.51 33.16
N THR A 340 -4.40 22.59 34.49
CA THR A 340 -3.18 22.28 35.26
C THR A 340 -3.18 20.86 35.83
N GLU A 341 -4.37 20.27 35.96
CA GLU A 341 -4.59 18.89 36.42
C GLU A 341 -5.46 18.13 35.43
N PHE A 342 -5.28 16.82 35.36
CA PHE A 342 -6.08 15.95 34.48
C PHE A 342 -7.56 15.97 34.94
N PRO A 343 -8.54 16.05 34.02
CA PRO A 343 -9.95 16.15 34.36
C PRO A 343 -10.44 15.09 35.35
N SER A 344 -11.12 15.54 36.42
CA SER A 344 -11.71 14.64 37.41
C SER A 344 -13.12 14.23 37.01
N VAL A 345 -13.41 12.93 37.12
CA VAL A 345 -14.76 12.36 36.93
C VAL A 345 -15.37 12.10 38.32
N PRO A 346 -16.62 12.51 38.60
CA PRO A 346 -17.24 12.30 39.91
C PRO A 346 -17.32 10.81 40.30
N PRO A 347 -17.20 10.45 41.59
CA PRO A 347 -17.36 9.08 42.05
C PRO A 347 -18.71 8.48 41.64
N GLY A 348 -18.69 7.24 41.12
CA GLY A 348 -19.89 6.52 40.68
C GLY A 348 -20.30 6.79 39.22
N ILE A 349 -19.52 7.59 38.48
CA ILE A 349 -19.64 7.76 37.03
C ILE A 349 -18.54 6.97 36.31
N SER A 350 -18.92 6.29 35.23
CA SER A 350 -18.02 5.59 34.31
C SER A 350 -18.36 6.03 32.89
N LEU A 351 -17.35 6.48 32.14
CA LEU A 351 -17.44 6.93 30.75
C LEU A 351 -17.11 5.76 29.82
N GLU A 352 -17.96 4.73 29.84
CA GLU A 352 -17.76 3.48 29.09
C GLU A 352 -17.83 3.64 27.57
N SER A 353 -18.42 4.73 27.09
CA SER A 353 -18.50 5.01 25.66
C SER A 353 -17.32 5.82 25.13
N LEU A 354 -16.43 6.34 25.99
CA LEU A 354 -15.40 7.29 25.57
C LEU A 354 -14.20 6.57 24.94
N HIS A 355 -14.02 6.73 23.62
CA HIS A 355 -12.94 6.08 22.86
C HIS A 355 -11.80 7.04 22.53
N THR A 356 -12.09 8.34 22.36
CA THR A 356 -11.09 9.34 21.95
C THR A 356 -11.11 10.54 22.90
N MET A 357 -9.95 10.90 23.43
CA MET A 357 -9.77 12.09 24.25
C MET A 357 -8.49 12.82 23.88
N SER A 358 -8.59 14.14 23.71
CA SER A 358 -7.45 15.01 23.49
C SER A 358 -7.46 16.15 24.50
N ILE A 359 -6.34 16.35 25.18
CA ILE A 359 -6.11 17.46 26.12
C ILE A 359 -4.73 18.09 25.84
N SER A 360 -4.33 18.10 24.57
CA SER A 360 -3.04 18.65 24.17
C SER A 360 -2.95 20.17 24.28
N ASN A 361 -1.73 20.69 24.39
CA ASN A 361 -1.46 22.12 24.52
C ASN A 361 -2.19 22.75 25.73
N ASN A 362 -2.06 22.12 26.89
CA ASN A 362 -2.53 22.59 28.20
C ASN A 362 -1.33 22.80 29.15
N LEU A 363 -1.57 22.93 30.45
CA LEU A 363 -0.56 23.20 31.47
C LEU A 363 -0.36 22.02 32.44
N LEU A 364 -0.68 20.79 32.01
CA LEU A 364 -0.57 19.60 32.86
C LEU A 364 0.89 19.33 33.23
N THR A 365 1.19 19.15 34.52
CA THR A 365 2.55 18.89 35.02
C THR A 365 2.81 17.42 35.36
N THR A 366 1.78 16.67 35.72
CA THR A 366 1.87 15.25 36.08
C THR A 366 0.61 14.49 35.64
N LEU A 367 0.71 13.17 35.50
CA LEU A 367 -0.45 12.28 35.38
C LEU A 367 -0.52 11.40 36.65
N HIS A 368 -1.53 11.65 37.48
CA HIS A 368 -1.69 11.05 38.80
C HIS A 368 -2.21 9.60 38.76
N PRO A 369 -2.04 8.80 39.83
CA PRO A 369 -2.62 7.46 39.92
C PRO A 369 -4.12 7.49 39.63
N ASN A 370 -4.60 6.53 38.84
CA ASN A 370 -6.01 6.37 38.50
C ASN A 370 -6.64 7.52 37.68
N ALA A 371 -5.85 8.43 37.10
CA ALA A 371 -6.38 9.53 36.27
C ALA A 371 -7.35 9.06 35.18
N LEU A 372 -7.12 7.85 34.64
CA LEU A 372 -7.92 7.26 33.56
C LEU A 372 -8.87 6.16 34.04
N GLN A 373 -9.04 5.95 35.35
CA GLN A 373 -9.83 4.81 35.89
C GLN A 373 -11.30 4.81 35.47
N HIS A 374 -11.85 5.99 35.14
CA HIS A 374 -13.25 6.19 34.81
C HIS A 374 -13.55 6.12 33.30
N MET A 375 -12.55 5.81 32.46
CA MET A 375 -12.68 5.79 31.00
C MET A 375 -12.16 4.44 30.46
N PRO A 376 -12.82 3.31 30.78
CA PRO A 376 -12.26 1.97 30.57
C PRO A 376 -12.08 1.57 29.10
N GLU A 377 -12.81 2.19 28.17
CA GLU A 377 -12.80 1.86 26.74
C GLU A 377 -12.00 2.88 25.89
N LEU A 378 -11.16 3.72 26.51
CA LEU A 378 -10.38 4.74 25.80
C LEU A 378 -9.32 4.09 24.90
N GLN A 379 -9.36 4.43 23.60
CA GLN A 379 -8.46 3.90 22.57
C GLN A 379 -7.40 4.90 22.13
N HIS A 380 -7.74 6.19 22.09
CA HIS A 380 -6.85 7.25 21.62
C HIS A 380 -6.75 8.36 22.65
N LEU A 381 -5.53 8.65 23.08
CA LEU A 381 -5.23 9.69 24.07
C LEU A 381 -4.11 10.62 23.57
N ASP A 382 -4.42 11.90 23.39
CA ASP A 382 -3.43 12.94 23.09
C ASP A 382 -3.20 13.84 24.32
N LEU A 383 -1.98 13.76 24.86
CA LEU A 383 -1.45 14.55 25.98
C LEU A 383 -0.29 15.45 25.52
N SER A 384 -0.09 15.62 24.22
CA SER A 384 1.05 16.35 23.67
C SER A 384 1.08 17.82 24.05
N LYS A 385 2.26 18.45 23.99
CA LYS A 385 2.46 19.90 24.23
C LYS A 385 1.98 20.36 25.61
N ASN A 386 2.06 19.50 26.62
CA ASN A 386 1.83 19.85 28.02
C ASN A 386 3.18 20.11 28.73
N GLN A 387 3.18 20.17 30.06
CA GLN A 387 4.37 20.34 30.90
C GLN A 387 4.66 19.07 31.72
N ILE A 388 4.24 17.90 31.24
CA ILE A 388 4.27 16.66 32.02
C ILE A 388 5.71 16.23 32.23
N SER A 389 6.16 16.23 33.50
CA SER A 389 7.50 15.76 33.88
C SER A 389 7.49 14.35 34.44
N GLU A 390 6.35 13.89 34.95
CA GLU A 390 6.19 12.59 35.61
C GLU A 390 4.81 11.98 35.30
N ILE A 391 4.79 10.67 35.04
CA ILE A 391 3.57 9.88 34.89
C ILE A 391 3.63 8.73 35.89
N ASP A 392 2.62 8.62 36.74
CA ASP A 392 2.54 7.53 37.71
C ASP A 392 2.28 6.18 36.98
N PRO A 393 2.96 5.08 37.35
CA PRO A 393 2.72 3.76 36.75
C PRO A 393 1.27 3.27 36.89
N GLN A 394 0.55 3.72 37.92
CA GLN A 394 -0.88 3.42 38.14
C GLN A 394 -1.81 4.42 37.47
N ALA A 395 -1.34 5.26 36.55
CA ALA A 395 -2.20 6.16 35.79
C ALA A 395 -3.08 5.43 34.75
N PHE A 396 -2.66 4.24 34.30
CA PHE A 396 -3.32 3.44 33.24
C PHE A 396 -3.96 2.11 33.70
N PRO A 397 -4.47 1.96 34.93
CA PRO A 397 -4.70 0.65 35.55
C PRO A 397 -5.82 -0.15 34.86
N SER A 398 -6.76 0.53 34.21
CA SER A 398 -7.93 -0.07 33.55
C SER A 398 -7.80 -0.15 32.02
N LEU A 399 -6.77 0.48 31.44
CA LEU A 399 -6.71 0.78 30.00
C LEU A 399 -5.78 -0.11 29.19
N GLY A 400 -4.96 -0.93 29.83
CA GLY A 400 -3.85 -1.62 29.16
C GLY A 400 -4.26 -2.37 27.88
N MET A 401 -5.47 -2.97 27.87
CA MET A 401 -5.98 -3.73 26.73
C MET A 401 -6.76 -2.93 25.68
N GLN A 402 -7.09 -1.66 25.93
CA GLN A 402 -7.95 -0.87 25.02
C GLN A 402 -7.19 0.28 24.35
N LEU A 403 -6.13 0.80 24.98
CA LEU A 403 -5.42 1.96 24.45
C LEU A 403 -4.56 1.57 23.24
N ILE A 404 -4.92 2.10 22.07
CA ILE A 404 -4.29 1.85 20.77
C ILE A 404 -3.22 2.91 20.44
N SER A 405 -3.49 4.17 20.79
CA SER A 405 -2.59 5.30 20.49
C SER A 405 -2.43 6.24 21.68
N LEU A 406 -1.18 6.60 21.97
CA LEU A 406 -0.82 7.53 23.02
C LEU A 406 0.20 8.55 22.51
N ASP A 407 -0.17 9.83 22.51
CA ASP A 407 0.75 10.94 22.19
C ASP A 407 1.16 11.67 23.48
N LEU A 408 2.44 11.57 23.81
CA LEU A 408 3.12 12.24 24.91
C LEU A 408 4.15 13.26 24.41
N SER A 409 4.13 13.60 23.12
CA SER A 409 5.17 14.42 22.50
C SER A 409 5.19 15.85 23.04
N SER A 410 6.34 16.49 22.99
CA SER A 410 6.52 17.88 23.45
C SER A 410 6.13 18.11 24.93
N ASN A 411 6.50 17.18 25.81
CA ASN A 411 6.38 17.27 27.27
C ASN A 411 7.78 17.42 27.92
N GLN A 412 7.88 17.24 29.24
CA GLN A 412 9.12 17.38 30.01
C GLN A 412 9.64 16.05 30.59
N LEU A 413 9.19 14.91 30.06
CA LEU A 413 9.49 13.58 30.60
C LEU A 413 10.99 13.27 30.52
N SER A 414 11.58 12.83 31.64
CA SER A 414 12.98 12.36 31.73
C SER A 414 13.11 10.85 31.55
N SER A 415 12.05 10.11 31.85
CA SER A 415 11.87 8.69 31.60
C SER A 415 10.41 8.41 31.23
N LEU A 416 10.18 7.38 30.43
CA LEU A 416 8.83 6.84 30.28
C LEU A 416 8.53 5.97 31.50
N PRO A 417 7.29 5.98 32.03
CA PRO A 417 6.86 4.99 33.00
C PRO A 417 7.00 3.57 32.40
N HIS A 418 6.92 2.53 33.21
CA HIS A 418 6.74 1.15 32.73
C HIS A 418 5.26 0.73 32.76
N PRO A 419 4.35 1.37 31.98
CA PRO A 419 2.97 0.95 31.96
C PRO A 419 2.87 -0.35 31.15
N VAL A 420 1.96 -1.22 31.58
CA VAL A 420 1.57 -2.39 30.81
C VAL A 420 0.43 -1.94 29.90
N LEU A 421 0.77 -1.54 28.67
CA LEU A 421 -0.18 -1.14 27.62
C LEU A 421 -0.11 -2.15 26.45
N PRO A 422 -0.59 -3.39 26.65
CA PRO A 422 -0.49 -4.46 25.67
C PRO A 422 -1.09 -4.17 24.30
N SER A 423 -2.10 -3.31 24.20
CA SER A 423 -2.76 -3.01 22.93
C SER A 423 -2.20 -1.80 22.19
N LEU A 424 -1.17 -1.14 22.75
CA LEU A 424 -0.66 0.10 22.19
C LEU A 424 0.09 -0.16 20.89
N LEU A 425 -0.41 0.37 19.78
CA LEU A 425 0.21 0.31 18.46
C LEU A 425 1.11 1.52 18.17
N PHE A 426 0.71 2.70 18.67
CA PHE A 426 1.39 3.96 18.41
C PHE A 426 1.73 4.70 19.71
N LEU A 427 3.01 5.04 19.87
CA LEU A 427 3.52 5.86 20.96
C LEU A 427 4.40 6.98 20.40
N ASP A 428 3.99 8.24 20.58
CA ASP A 428 4.84 9.40 20.32
C ASP A 428 5.34 9.99 21.64
N ALA A 429 6.62 9.82 21.94
CA ALA A 429 7.30 10.43 23.07
C ALA A 429 8.35 11.45 22.59
N SER A 430 8.27 11.92 21.34
CA SER A 430 9.24 12.84 20.76
C SER A 430 9.24 14.20 21.45
N SER A 431 10.35 14.93 21.36
CA SER A 431 10.49 16.27 21.95
C SER A 431 10.27 16.31 23.48
N ASN A 432 10.68 15.26 24.19
CA ASN A 432 10.80 15.19 25.65
C ASN A 432 12.26 15.34 26.11
N ASN A 433 12.52 15.22 27.42
CA ASN A 433 13.85 15.21 28.04
C ASN A 433 14.41 13.78 28.24
N LEU A 434 13.96 12.82 27.44
CA LEU A 434 14.35 11.41 27.56
C LEU A 434 15.84 11.24 27.24
N VAL A 435 16.59 10.68 28.20
CA VAL A 435 18.02 10.39 28.01
C VAL A 435 18.21 9.00 27.41
N ASN A 436 17.52 8.00 27.97
CA ASN A 436 17.57 6.59 27.57
C ASN A 436 16.15 6.01 27.57
N ILE A 437 15.92 4.93 26.82
CA ILE A 437 14.73 4.07 26.97
C ILE A 437 15.18 2.77 27.62
N ASP A 438 14.54 2.41 28.74
CA ASP A 438 14.77 1.12 29.39
C ASP A 438 14.21 -0.01 28.49
N PRO A 439 15.03 -1.00 28.07
CA PRO A 439 14.56 -2.13 27.28
C PRO A 439 13.38 -2.90 27.89
N VAL A 440 13.24 -2.89 29.22
CA VAL A 440 12.12 -3.51 29.92
C VAL A 440 10.79 -2.85 29.57
N LEU A 441 10.79 -1.58 29.12
CA LEU A 441 9.58 -0.90 28.63
C LEU A 441 8.87 -1.68 27.53
N PHE A 442 9.62 -2.25 26.57
CA PHE A 442 9.05 -2.97 25.43
C PHE A 442 8.35 -4.28 25.85
N SER A 443 8.68 -4.82 27.02
CA SER A 443 7.95 -5.97 27.59
C SER A 443 6.50 -5.62 27.98
N GLY A 444 6.25 -4.34 28.29
CA GLY A 444 4.92 -3.81 28.60
C GLY A 444 4.15 -3.28 27.39
N LEU A 445 4.79 -3.19 26.21
CA LEU A 445 4.24 -2.64 24.96
C LEU A 445 4.32 -3.64 23.78
N PRO A 446 3.79 -4.86 23.92
CA PRO A 446 3.96 -5.94 22.96
C PRO A 446 3.52 -5.62 21.53
N LEU A 447 2.39 -4.94 21.32
CA LEU A 447 1.87 -4.66 19.98
C LEU A 447 2.41 -3.36 19.34
N LEU A 448 3.41 -2.72 19.96
CA LEU A 448 3.90 -1.42 19.49
C LEU A 448 4.53 -1.52 18.10
N GLN A 449 3.91 -0.90 17.11
CA GLN A 449 4.37 -0.86 15.72
C GLN A 449 5.12 0.43 15.40
N HIS A 450 4.76 1.52 16.08
CA HIS A 450 5.23 2.86 15.81
C HIS A 450 5.67 3.56 17.09
N LEU A 451 6.97 3.78 17.21
CA LEU A 451 7.57 4.57 18.29
C LEU A 451 8.30 5.78 17.71
N ARG A 452 7.97 6.98 18.22
CA ARG A 452 8.71 8.22 17.93
C ARG A 452 9.34 8.77 19.21
N TYR A 453 10.64 9.02 19.19
CA TYR A 453 11.39 9.60 20.30
C TYR A 453 12.70 10.26 19.80
N LYS A 454 13.41 11.00 20.66
CA LYS A 454 14.66 11.73 20.32
C LYS A 454 15.78 11.33 21.28
N ILE A 455 16.96 10.94 20.77
CA ILE A 455 18.15 10.52 21.57
C ILE A 455 19.25 11.59 21.57
N GLY A 456 19.95 11.70 22.71
CA GLY A 456 21.19 12.47 22.87
C GLY A 456 22.50 11.66 22.84
N TYR A 457 22.49 10.32 23.00
CA TYR A 457 23.70 9.47 22.98
C TYR A 457 23.35 8.00 22.64
N LEU A 458 24.14 7.32 21.78
CA LEU A 458 23.97 5.91 21.41
C LEU A 458 24.80 4.99 22.34
N GLY A 459 24.12 4.24 23.20
CA GLY A 459 24.59 2.94 23.70
C GLY A 459 23.84 1.81 22.96
N PRO A 460 24.27 0.53 23.06
CA PRO A 460 23.61 -0.58 22.37
C PRO A 460 22.18 -0.77 22.89
N ILE A 461 21.20 -0.67 22.00
CA ILE A 461 19.79 -0.98 22.26
C ILE A 461 19.47 -2.29 21.54
N THR A 462 19.07 -3.31 22.30
CA THR A 462 18.53 -4.55 21.76
C THR A 462 17.01 -4.41 21.66
N ILE A 463 16.47 -4.29 20.45
CA ILE A 463 15.01 -4.31 20.19
C ILE A 463 14.66 -5.71 19.71
N VAL A 464 13.76 -6.41 20.41
CA VAL A 464 13.42 -7.83 20.18
C VAL A 464 12.05 -7.99 19.50
N GLN A 465 11.47 -6.93 18.91
CA GLN A 465 10.12 -6.93 18.32
C GLN A 465 10.08 -6.29 16.91
N PRO A 466 9.16 -6.71 16.02
CA PRO A 466 9.05 -6.19 14.66
C PRO A 466 8.34 -4.83 14.66
N LEU A 467 9.10 -3.73 14.81
CA LEU A 467 8.60 -2.38 14.57
C LEU A 467 8.42 -2.16 13.05
N THR A 468 7.21 -1.85 12.61
CA THR A 468 6.91 -1.56 11.19
C THR A 468 7.54 -0.24 10.73
N LEU A 469 7.74 0.72 11.65
CA LEU A 469 8.45 1.97 11.39
C LEU A 469 9.06 2.53 12.68
N LEU A 470 10.39 2.41 12.83
CA LEU A 470 11.16 3.10 13.87
C LEU A 470 11.72 4.41 13.28
N THR A 471 11.12 5.56 13.64
CA THR A 471 11.66 6.87 13.19
C THR A 471 12.65 7.39 14.22
N MET A 472 13.92 7.03 14.09
CA MET A 472 15.00 7.65 14.86
C MET A 472 15.46 8.94 14.16
N ARG A 473 15.41 10.08 14.87
CA ARG A 473 16.17 11.26 14.48
C ARG A 473 17.45 11.34 15.31
N SER A 474 18.52 10.72 14.85
CA SER A 474 19.89 11.05 15.25
C SER A 474 20.74 11.30 13.99
N GLN A 475 21.70 12.21 14.12
CA GLN A 475 22.61 12.55 13.03
C GLN A 475 23.50 11.35 12.68
N GLY A 476 23.49 10.98 11.39
CA GLY A 476 24.39 9.99 10.81
C GLY A 476 23.86 8.55 10.90
N LEU A 477 23.42 8.01 9.77
CA LEU A 477 23.77 6.63 9.38
C LEU A 477 23.57 6.42 7.88
N GLU A 478 24.45 5.59 7.34
CA GLU A 478 24.57 5.10 5.98
C GLU A 478 23.28 4.44 5.45
N VAL A 479 23.04 4.64 4.16
CA VAL A 479 22.08 3.85 3.38
C VAL A 479 22.64 2.43 3.28
N LEU A 480 22.07 1.50 4.06
CA LEU A 480 22.24 0.07 3.86
C LEU A 480 21.52 -0.30 2.55
N VAL A 481 22.30 -0.45 1.47
CA VAL A 481 21.90 -1.22 0.29
C VAL A 481 21.86 -2.68 0.74
N GLU A 482 20.68 -3.32 0.66
CA GLU A 482 20.51 -4.72 1.03
C GLU A 482 21.51 -5.61 0.29
N SER A 483 22.18 -6.45 1.07
CA SER A 483 23.22 -7.38 0.66
C SER A 483 22.70 -8.38 -0.37
N THR A 484 23.31 -8.39 -1.55
CA THR A 484 23.08 -9.35 -2.63
C THR A 484 23.40 -10.78 -2.18
N ARG A 485 22.37 -11.55 -1.82
CA ARG A 485 22.47 -13.03 -1.81
C ARG A 485 22.04 -13.55 -3.19
N ARG A 486 22.39 -14.80 -3.52
CA ARG A 486 21.94 -15.54 -4.72
C ARG A 486 20.43 -15.45 -5.02
N ALA A 487 19.59 -15.15 -4.02
CA ALA A 487 18.17 -14.86 -4.19
C ALA A 487 17.90 -13.49 -4.85
N ASP A 488 18.67 -12.44 -4.55
CA ASP A 488 18.46 -11.07 -5.04
C ASP A 488 18.87 -10.86 -6.51
N ILE A 489 19.86 -11.60 -7.03
CA ILE A 489 20.18 -11.55 -8.47
C ILE A 489 18.99 -12.06 -9.30
N VAL A 490 18.22 -13.01 -8.75
CA VAL A 490 16.99 -13.52 -9.37
C VAL A 490 15.77 -12.66 -9.00
N ASP A 491 15.76 -12.01 -7.82
CA ASP A 491 14.63 -11.19 -7.32
C ASP A 491 14.62 -9.75 -7.84
N ARG A 492 15.77 -9.16 -8.23
CA ARG A 492 15.85 -7.83 -8.86
C ARG A 492 14.97 -7.73 -10.11
N LEU A 493 14.71 -8.86 -10.79
CA LEU A 493 13.88 -8.97 -11.99
C LEU A 493 12.48 -9.57 -11.74
N ARG A 494 12.16 -9.99 -10.50
CA ARG A 494 10.93 -10.75 -10.19
C ARG A 494 9.99 -10.09 -9.18
N ARG A 495 10.04 -8.76 -9.02
CA ARG A 495 8.93 -8.02 -8.41
C ARG A 495 7.74 -7.96 -9.38
N LEU A 496 7.17 -9.13 -9.64
CA LEU A 496 5.90 -9.32 -10.32
C LEU A 496 4.80 -9.41 -9.27
N SER A 497 4.09 -8.30 -9.06
CA SER A 497 2.88 -8.32 -8.26
C SER A 497 1.72 -8.84 -9.13
N VAL A 498 1.13 -9.97 -8.77
CA VAL A 498 -0.21 -10.30 -9.26
C VAL A 498 -1.16 -9.46 -8.41
N PRO A 499 -2.00 -8.58 -8.99
CA PRO A 499 -2.94 -7.80 -8.19
C PRO A 499 -3.84 -8.75 -7.40
N PRO A 500 -3.88 -8.67 -6.06
CA PRO A 500 -4.80 -9.46 -5.30
C PRO A 500 -6.16 -8.78 -5.37
N GLY A 501 -7.02 -9.22 -6.28
CA GLY A 501 -8.32 -8.59 -6.43
C GLY A 501 -9.26 -9.29 -7.39
N ILE A 502 -9.97 -10.31 -6.88
CA ILE A 502 -11.43 -10.40 -7.10
C ILE A 502 -12.07 -10.84 -5.77
N PRO A 503 -12.89 -9.99 -5.11
CA PRO A 503 -13.78 -10.42 -4.03
C PRO A 503 -14.91 -11.30 -4.58
N THR A 504 -15.41 -12.13 -3.67
CA THR A 504 -16.41 -13.18 -3.85
C THR A 504 -17.72 -12.73 -4.51
N SER A 505 -18.27 -13.68 -5.26
CA SER A 505 -19.55 -13.71 -5.99
C SER A 505 -19.55 -13.12 -7.42
N THR A 506 -19.57 -14.03 -8.40
CA THR A 506 -19.98 -13.88 -9.82
C THR A 506 -18.97 -13.64 -10.95
N ILE A 507 -17.66 -13.50 -10.72
CA ILE A 507 -16.67 -13.49 -11.82
C ILE A 507 -15.98 -14.87 -11.93
N PRO A 508 -15.78 -15.45 -13.14
CA PRO A 508 -15.02 -16.68 -13.29
C PRO A 508 -13.62 -16.53 -12.69
N PHE A 509 -13.20 -17.53 -11.91
CA PHE A 509 -11.81 -17.68 -11.45
C PHE A 509 -10.93 -17.93 -12.69
N GLU A 510 -10.48 -16.88 -13.36
CA GLU A 510 -9.44 -16.98 -14.38
C GLU A 510 -8.09 -16.87 -13.70
N ILE A 511 -7.23 -17.88 -13.91
CA ILE A 511 -5.83 -17.82 -13.52
C ILE A 511 -5.16 -16.76 -14.41
N ALA A 512 -5.12 -15.52 -13.94
CA ALA A 512 -4.56 -14.41 -14.69
C ALA A 512 -3.06 -14.63 -14.93
N LYS A 513 -2.65 -14.54 -16.19
CA LYS A 513 -1.23 -14.56 -16.60
C LYS A 513 -0.60 -13.17 -16.58
N VAL A 514 -1.41 -12.15 -16.32
CA VAL A 514 -1.00 -10.75 -16.23
C VAL A 514 -0.52 -10.44 -14.81
N GLY A 515 0.51 -9.60 -14.68
CA GLY A 515 1.02 -9.11 -13.41
C GLY A 515 1.52 -7.67 -13.52
N GLY A 516 2.32 -7.20 -12.57
CA GLY A 516 2.97 -5.90 -12.62
C GLY A 516 4.45 -6.02 -12.33
N ALA A 517 5.33 -5.57 -13.23
CA ALA A 517 6.78 -5.60 -13.08
C ALA A 517 7.28 -4.30 -12.45
N MET A 518 8.34 -4.39 -11.64
CA MET A 518 9.03 -3.25 -11.06
C MET A 518 10.54 -3.34 -11.27
N ALA A 519 11.19 -2.21 -11.48
CA ALA A 519 12.64 -2.10 -11.61
C ALA A 519 13.13 -0.82 -10.93
N VAL A 520 14.40 -0.81 -10.52
CA VAL A 520 15.06 0.35 -9.90
C VAL A 520 16.31 0.69 -10.68
N GLY A 521 16.62 1.98 -10.79
CA GLY A 521 17.92 2.48 -11.23
C GLY A 521 18.34 3.69 -10.41
N GLU A 522 19.65 3.85 -10.25
CA GLU A 522 20.29 4.91 -9.46
C GLU A 522 21.75 5.09 -9.87
N GLN A 523 22.20 6.33 -10.12
CA GLN A 523 23.55 6.58 -10.62
C GLN A 523 24.28 7.74 -9.90
N PRO A 524 24.40 7.68 -8.56
CA PRO A 524 24.92 8.79 -7.75
C PRO A 524 26.40 9.07 -7.97
N ILE A 525 27.23 8.05 -8.18
CA ILE A 525 28.67 8.22 -8.35
C ILE A 525 28.99 8.85 -9.71
N LYS A 526 28.24 8.48 -10.77
CA LYS A 526 28.29 9.15 -12.07
C LYS A 526 27.79 10.60 -11.95
N GLY A 527 26.74 10.82 -11.15
CA GLY A 527 26.23 12.15 -10.79
C GLY A 527 27.24 13.06 -10.07
N LEU A 528 28.24 12.51 -9.38
CA LEU A 528 29.35 13.31 -8.80
C LEU A 528 30.26 13.90 -9.88
N VAL A 529 30.44 13.19 -11.01
CA VAL A 529 31.24 13.65 -12.15
C VAL A 529 30.42 14.60 -13.01
N ASP A 530 29.23 14.17 -13.41
CA ASP A 530 28.27 14.93 -14.21
C ASP A 530 26.84 14.60 -13.79
N ALA A 531 26.14 15.60 -13.24
CA ALA A 531 24.78 15.44 -12.74
C ALA A 531 23.75 15.13 -13.86
N GLN A 532 23.99 15.62 -15.08
CA GLN A 532 23.10 15.39 -16.22
C GLN A 532 23.25 13.97 -16.76
N ALA A 533 24.49 13.48 -16.90
CA ALA A 533 24.79 12.11 -17.29
C ALA A 533 24.29 11.12 -16.23
N GLY A 534 24.49 11.42 -14.94
CA GLY A 534 23.93 10.64 -13.83
C GLY A 534 22.42 10.48 -13.93
N ALA A 535 21.68 11.55 -14.26
CA ALA A 535 20.24 11.48 -14.47
C ALA A 535 19.83 10.60 -15.68
N ARG A 536 20.52 10.73 -16.83
CA ARG A 536 20.25 9.91 -18.02
C ARG A 536 20.57 8.44 -17.80
N MET A 537 21.70 8.15 -17.17
CA MET A 537 22.10 6.79 -16.82
C MET A 537 21.16 6.16 -15.79
N THR A 538 20.58 6.95 -14.89
CA THR A 538 19.54 6.46 -13.96
C THR A 538 18.29 5.99 -14.72
N VAL A 539 17.85 6.74 -15.74
CA VAL A 539 16.75 6.30 -16.63
C VAL A 539 17.13 5.04 -17.40
N ALA A 540 18.35 5.00 -17.94
CA ALA A 540 18.84 3.86 -18.70
C ALA A 540 18.86 2.58 -17.86
N GLU A 541 19.49 2.61 -16.68
CA GLU A 541 19.57 1.46 -15.77
C GLU A 541 18.17 0.97 -15.34
N THR A 542 17.28 1.90 -15.02
CA THR A 542 15.90 1.55 -14.63
C THR A 542 15.22 0.73 -15.74
N LEU A 543 15.45 1.09 -17.00
CA LEU A 543 14.84 0.42 -18.15
C LEU A 543 15.61 -0.84 -18.57
N THR A 544 16.93 -0.89 -18.46
CA THR A 544 17.70 -2.11 -18.73
C THR A 544 17.41 -3.19 -17.69
N ASN A 545 17.17 -2.82 -16.43
CA ASN A 545 16.62 -3.75 -15.44
C ASN A 545 15.20 -4.21 -15.81
N LEU A 546 14.34 -3.31 -16.29
CA LEU A 546 12.95 -3.66 -16.61
C LEU A 546 12.80 -4.56 -17.85
N VAL A 547 13.74 -4.50 -18.80
CA VAL A 547 13.60 -5.09 -20.15
C VAL A 547 13.40 -6.61 -20.15
N PHE A 548 13.79 -7.32 -19.09
CA PHE A 548 13.71 -8.77 -19.00
C PHE A 548 12.33 -9.30 -18.60
N ALA A 549 11.42 -8.42 -18.18
CA ALA A 549 10.01 -8.76 -17.99
C ALA A 549 9.22 -8.46 -19.27
N ARG A 550 8.30 -9.34 -19.66
CA ARG A 550 7.39 -9.06 -20.79
C ARG A 550 6.32 -8.04 -20.39
N ILE A 551 6.51 -6.77 -20.75
CA ILE A 551 5.62 -5.68 -20.35
C ILE A 551 4.50 -5.45 -21.37
N SER A 552 3.55 -4.58 -21.08
CA SER A 552 2.48 -4.18 -22.00
C SER A 552 3.04 -3.35 -23.16
N ASN A 553 3.64 -2.20 -22.83
CA ASN A 553 4.37 -1.32 -23.73
C ASN A 553 5.38 -0.49 -22.92
N ILE A 554 6.50 -0.07 -23.51
CA ILE A 554 7.44 0.85 -22.86
C ILE A 554 6.76 2.18 -22.45
N LYS A 555 5.78 2.65 -23.25
CA LYS A 555 5.02 3.88 -22.95
C LYS A 555 4.05 3.74 -21.77
N ASP A 556 3.74 2.50 -21.39
CA ASP A 556 2.90 2.21 -20.22
C ASP A 556 3.70 2.27 -18.92
N VAL A 557 5.04 2.36 -19.00
CA VAL A 557 5.91 2.48 -17.84
C VAL A 557 5.66 3.81 -17.13
N LYS A 558 5.46 3.71 -15.82
CA LYS A 558 5.40 4.82 -14.88
C LYS A 558 6.51 4.70 -13.86
N MET A 559 6.91 5.83 -13.29
CA MET A 559 8.06 5.89 -12.40
C MET A 559 7.76 6.74 -11.16
N SER A 560 8.29 6.30 -10.02
CA SER A 560 8.45 7.15 -8.84
C SER A 560 9.87 7.73 -8.83
N GLY A 561 10.00 9.05 -8.75
CA GLY A 561 11.30 9.73 -8.64
C GLY A 561 11.61 10.16 -7.21
N ASN A 562 12.66 9.59 -6.61
CA ASN A 562 13.09 9.92 -5.25
C ASN A 562 14.43 10.67 -5.28
N TRP A 563 14.47 11.85 -4.68
CA TRP A 563 15.62 12.77 -4.73
C TRP A 563 16.27 12.92 -3.36
N MET A 564 17.49 12.40 -3.20
CA MET A 564 18.32 12.61 -2.01
C MET A 564 19.45 13.55 -2.41
N TRP A 565 19.41 14.80 -1.95
CA TRP A 565 20.39 15.80 -2.37
C TRP A 565 20.80 16.72 -1.22
N ALA A 566 22.05 17.16 -1.21
CA ALA A 566 22.52 18.22 -0.31
C ALA A 566 22.21 19.61 -0.91
N ALA A 567 20.97 19.89 -1.35
CA ALA A 567 20.63 21.03 -2.21
C ALA A 567 20.95 22.41 -1.60
N LYS A 568 21.05 22.50 -0.27
CA LYS A 568 21.43 23.73 0.46
C LYS A 568 22.93 23.99 0.50
N ALA A 569 23.76 22.99 0.15
CA ALA A 569 25.19 23.17 0.04
C ALA A 569 25.54 23.95 -1.23
N GLU A 570 26.67 24.66 -1.20
CA GLU A 570 27.13 25.48 -2.30
C GLU A 570 27.25 24.66 -3.61
N GLY A 571 26.65 25.16 -4.68
CA GLY A 571 26.65 24.54 -6.02
C GLY A 571 25.70 23.35 -6.20
N GLU A 572 25.33 22.64 -5.13
CA GLU A 572 24.55 21.39 -5.24
C GLU A 572 23.10 21.63 -5.70
N GLY A 573 22.47 22.73 -5.29
CA GLY A 573 21.14 23.09 -5.78
C GLY A 573 21.09 23.33 -7.30
N ALA A 574 22.16 23.87 -7.89
CA ALA A 574 22.24 24.07 -9.34
C ALA A 574 22.41 22.74 -10.09
N LYS A 575 23.30 21.87 -9.59
CA LYS A 575 23.47 20.51 -10.15
C LYS A 575 22.18 19.69 -10.10
N MET A 576 21.38 19.85 -9.04
CA MET A 576 20.08 19.20 -8.94
C MET A 576 19.13 19.69 -10.06
N VAL A 577 19.11 20.99 -10.35
CA VAL A 577 18.33 21.54 -11.47
C VAL A 577 18.82 20.97 -12.81
N ASP A 578 20.13 20.92 -13.04
CA ASP A 578 20.70 20.33 -14.25
C ASP A 578 20.30 18.85 -14.42
N ALA A 579 20.33 18.08 -13.32
CA ALA A 579 19.87 16.69 -13.30
C ALA A 579 18.37 16.56 -13.60
N VAL A 580 17.52 17.43 -13.03
CA VAL A 580 16.07 17.45 -13.27
C VAL A 580 15.76 17.79 -14.72
N ASP A 581 16.43 18.78 -15.31
CA ASP A 581 16.23 19.17 -16.71
C ASP A 581 16.65 18.04 -17.66
N SER A 582 17.79 17.42 -17.40
CA SER A 582 18.29 16.25 -18.13
C SER A 582 17.33 15.06 -18.03
N LEU A 583 16.84 14.77 -16.82
CA LEU A 583 15.83 13.74 -16.60
C LEU A 583 14.55 14.02 -17.39
N CYS A 584 14.03 15.24 -17.32
CA CYS A 584 12.82 15.62 -18.05
C CYS A 584 12.97 15.46 -19.56
N GLN A 585 14.17 15.70 -20.09
CA GLN A 585 14.47 15.48 -21.50
C GLN A 585 14.52 13.99 -21.84
N ALA A 586 15.26 13.19 -21.07
CA ALA A 586 15.36 11.75 -21.26
C ALA A 586 13.99 11.05 -21.19
N LEU A 587 13.15 11.39 -20.21
CA LEU A 587 11.80 10.82 -20.07
C LEU A 587 10.91 11.13 -21.28
N LYS A 588 11.04 12.34 -21.88
CA LYS A 588 10.30 12.71 -23.09
C LYS A 588 10.75 11.90 -24.31
N GLU A 589 12.05 11.69 -24.46
CA GLU A 589 12.63 10.92 -25.56
C GLU A 589 12.22 9.45 -25.49
N VAL A 590 12.30 8.84 -24.30
CA VAL A 590 11.85 7.46 -24.08
C VAL A 590 10.31 7.33 -24.16
N GLY A 591 9.58 8.38 -23.79
CA GLY A 591 8.12 8.39 -23.77
C GLY A 591 7.51 7.80 -22.48
N VAL A 592 8.23 7.93 -21.36
CA VAL A 592 7.80 7.49 -20.01
C VAL A 592 7.52 8.70 -19.12
N ALA A 593 6.81 8.50 -18.00
CA ALA A 593 6.44 9.58 -17.10
C ALA A 593 6.70 9.23 -15.63
N ILE A 594 7.08 10.25 -14.86
CA ILE A 594 7.07 10.22 -13.41
C ILE A 594 5.69 10.70 -12.93
N ASP A 595 5.01 9.90 -12.13
CA ASP A 595 3.67 10.18 -11.57
C ASP A 595 3.62 10.06 -10.04
N GLY A 596 4.75 9.75 -9.40
CA GLY A 596 4.95 9.78 -7.94
C GLY A 596 6.39 10.12 -7.57
N GLY A 597 6.64 10.41 -6.28
CA GLY A 597 8.00 10.71 -5.83
C GLY A 597 8.08 11.41 -4.49
N LYS A 598 9.31 11.62 -4.01
CA LYS A 598 9.64 12.34 -2.78
C LYS A 598 11.02 12.99 -2.86
N ASP A 599 11.26 14.01 -2.06
CA ASP A 599 12.57 14.64 -1.90
C ASP A 599 13.06 14.63 -0.44
N SER A 600 14.39 14.59 -0.30
CA SER A 600 15.16 14.75 0.93
C SER A 600 16.37 15.65 0.64
N LEU A 601 16.21 16.94 0.92
CA LEU A 601 17.13 18.01 0.46
C LEU A 601 18.20 18.42 1.47
N SER A 602 18.40 17.62 2.52
CA SER A 602 19.34 17.88 3.61
C SER A 602 20.33 16.73 3.83
N MET A 603 20.80 16.10 2.74
CA MET A 603 21.73 14.97 2.78
C MET A 603 23.18 15.40 3.07
N VAL A 604 23.34 16.13 4.18
CA VAL A 604 24.60 16.66 4.67
C VAL A 604 24.67 16.51 6.18
N VAL A 605 25.80 16.09 6.70
CA VAL A 605 26.05 15.93 8.13
C VAL A 605 27.37 16.58 8.52
N SER A 606 27.42 17.18 9.71
CA SER A 606 28.66 17.68 10.31
C SER A 606 29.24 16.57 11.17
N ALA A 607 30.38 16.01 10.76
CA ALA A 607 31.12 15.01 11.51
C ALA A 607 32.38 15.68 12.10
N GLY A 608 32.29 16.12 13.36
CA GLY A 608 33.32 16.95 13.98
C GLY A 608 33.45 18.30 13.29
N ASN A 609 34.63 18.60 12.74
CA ASN A 609 34.90 19.83 12.00
C ASN A 609 34.73 19.68 10.47
N GLU A 610 34.32 18.51 9.99
CA GLU A 610 34.18 18.22 8.57
C GLU A 610 32.70 18.16 8.16
N LEU A 611 32.41 18.74 7.00
CA LEU A 611 31.11 18.66 6.38
C LEU A 611 31.10 17.48 5.39
N VAL A 612 30.41 16.40 5.75
CA VAL A 612 30.27 15.23 4.89
C VAL A 612 28.96 15.35 4.12
N LYS A 613 29.05 15.34 2.79
CA LYS A 613 27.91 15.43 1.87
C LYS A 613 27.68 14.05 1.24
N ALA A 614 26.44 13.60 1.22
CA ALA A 614 26.08 12.52 0.31
C ALA A 614 26.14 13.03 -1.14
N PRO A 615 26.45 12.16 -2.12
CA PRO A 615 26.21 12.46 -3.53
C PRO A 615 24.78 12.91 -3.78
N GLY A 616 24.58 13.72 -4.83
CA GLY A 616 23.24 13.93 -5.36
C GLY A 616 22.73 12.62 -5.96
N THR A 617 21.67 12.05 -5.36
CA THR A 617 21.14 10.74 -5.73
C THR A 617 19.70 10.88 -6.20
N LEU A 618 19.48 10.54 -7.47
CA LEU A 618 18.18 10.23 -8.02
C LEU A 618 18.00 8.70 -7.98
N VAL A 619 16.88 8.24 -7.40
CA VAL A 619 16.44 6.86 -7.50
C VAL A 619 15.13 6.83 -8.26
N LEU A 620 15.10 6.14 -9.39
CA LEU A 620 13.88 5.88 -10.14
C LEU A 620 13.38 4.48 -9.81
N THR A 621 12.10 4.37 -9.50
CA THR A 621 11.42 3.09 -9.38
C THR A 621 10.36 3.00 -10.46
N ALA A 622 10.60 2.19 -11.49
CA ALA A 622 9.65 1.93 -12.54
C ALA A 622 8.63 0.86 -12.12
N TYR A 623 7.41 1.01 -12.61
CA TYR A 623 6.35 0.02 -12.51
C TYR A 623 5.48 0.02 -13.77
N VAL A 624 5.09 -1.17 -14.21
CA VAL A 624 4.30 -1.36 -15.44
C VAL A 624 3.57 -2.70 -15.42
N THR A 625 2.46 -2.80 -16.12
CA THR A 625 1.78 -4.09 -16.32
C THR A 625 2.67 -5.06 -17.12
N CYS A 626 2.89 -6.25 -16.55
CA CYS A 626 3.48 -7.41 -17.20
C CYS A 626 2.38 -8.20 -17.91
N SER A 627 2.48 -8.36 -19.22
CA SER A 627 1.44 -9.00 -20.03
C SER A 627 1.45 -10.53 -19.93
N ASP A 628 2.59 -11.14 -19.59
CA ASP A 628 2.69 -12.57 -19.28
C ASP A 628 3.82 -12.84 -18.26
N ILE A 629 3.46 -13.10 -17.00
CA ILE A 629 4.40 -13.37 -15.90
C ILE A 629 5.26 -14.63 -16.11
N ARG A 630 4.92 -15.46 -17.09
CA ARG A 630 5.67 -16.68 -17.44
C ARG A 630 6.78 -16.39 -18.44
N LYS A 631 6.77 -15.22 -19.07
CA LYS A 631 7.75 -14.75 -20.04
C LYS A 631 8.68 -13.73 -19.39
N VAL A 632 9.46 -14.22 -18.43
CA VAL A 632 10.48 -13.45 -17.73
C VAL A 632 11.81 -14.11 -18.00
N VAL A 633 12.78 -13.30 -18.40
CA VAL A 633 14.17 -13.71 -18.52
C VAL A 633 14.88 -13.38 -17.22
N THR A 634 15.72 -14.31 -16.75
CA THR A 634 16.52 -14.16 -15.55
C THR A 634 18.00 -14.32 -15.88
N PRO A 635 18.91 -13.94 -14.97
CA PRO A 635 20.34 -14.01 -15.27
C PRO A 635 20.91 -15.42 -15.19
N ASP A 636 20.16 -16.37 -14.65
CA ASP A 636 20.65 -17.73 -14.48
C ASP A 636 20.81 -18.43 -15.83
N LEU A 637 22.07 -18.60 -16.24
CA LEU A 637 22.42 -19.29 -17.47
C LEU A 637 21.73 -20.66 -17.52
N LYS A 638 21.29 -21.08 -18.70
CA LYS A 638 20.52 -22.33 -18.90
C LYS A 638 21.30 -23.43 -19.62
N ALA A 639 22.30 -23.07 -20.43
CA ALA A 639 23.09 -23.99 -21.22
C ALA A 639 22.24 -24.96 -22.07
N SER A 640 21.60 -24.41 -23.11
CA SER A 640 20.79 -25.07 -24.15
C SER A 640 19.62 -25.94 -23.67
N ARG A 641 18.44 -25.62 -24.17
CA ARG A 641 17.18 -26.34 -23.94
C ARG A 641 17.12 -27.70 -24.63
N ASP A 642 18.03 -27.97 -25.56
CA ASP A 642 18.01 -29.17 -26.39
C ASP A 642 19.29 -30.01 -26.24
N SER A 643 19.18 -31.24 -26.71
CA SER A 643 20.28 -32.19 -26.90
C SER A 643 21.22 -31.82 -28.07
N SER A 644 21.09 -30.61 -28.60
CA SER A 644 21.95 -30.09 -29.66
C SER A 644 23.42 -30.14 -29.23
N GLN A 645 24.32 -30.44 -30.18
CA GLN A 645 25.76 -30.49 -29.93
C GLN A 645 26.40 -29.08 -29.89
N GLN A 646 25.67 -28.04 -30.28
CA GLN A 646 26.20 -26.67 -30.31
C GLN A 646 25.91 -25.95 -29.00
N LEU A 647 26.92 -25.22 -28.50
CA LEU A 647 26.84 -24.54 -27.22
C LEU A 647 26.23 -23.13 -27.37
N PRO A 648 25.30 -22.72 -26.49
CA PRO A 648 24.71 -21.38 -26.49
C PRO A 648 25.75 -20.27 -26.48
N LYS A 649 25.38 -19.13 -27.03
CA LYS A 649 26.25 -17.96 -27.15
C LYS A 649 25.76 -16.83 -26.27
N LEU A 650 26.72 -16.05 -25.80
CA LEU A 650 26.47 -14.77 -25.13
C LEU A 650 26.59 -13.65 -26.16
N LEU A 651 25.55 -12.82 -26.22
CA LEU A 651 25.51 -11.62 -27.03
C LEU A 651 25.58 -10.39 -26.12
N TYR A 652 26.43 -9.42 -26.45
CA TYR A 652 26.46 -8.12 -25.81
C TYR A 652 25.83 -7.07 -26.72
N VAL A 653 24.84 -6.35 -26.20
CA VAL A 653 24.09 -5.32 -26.91
C VAL A 653 24.22 -4.01 -26.17
N ARG A 654 24.88 -3.01 -26.77
CA ARG A 654 24.97 -1.65 -26.21
C ARG A 654 23.63 -0.94 -26.38
N MET A 655 23.30 0.00 -25.50
CA MET A 655 22.05 0.75 -25.59
C MET A 655 22.31 2.24 -25.42
N GLY A 656 22.20 3.00 -26.52
CA GLY A 656 22.23 4.47 -26.51
C GLY A 656 23.62 5.13 -26.50
N SER A 657 24.68 4.33 -26.57
CA SER A 657 26.09 4.78 -26.66
C SER A 657 26.80 4.16 -27.88
N ASP A 658 27.85 4.79 -28.41
CA ASP A 658 28.60 4.28 -29.57
C ASP A 658 29.57 3.15 -29.16
N PRO A 659 29.32 1.88 -29.55
CA PRO A 659 30.18 0.73 -29.17
C PRO A 659 31.65 0.89 -29.57
N LYS A 660 31.96 1.71 -30.58
CA LYS A 660 33.32 1.87 -31.12
C LYS A 660 34.11 2.96 -30.40
N LYS A 661 33.45 3.82 -29.62
CA LYS A 661 34.07 4.99 -29.00
C LYS A 661 33.89 5.03 -27.49
N ASP A 662 32.71 4.63 -27.01
CA ASP A 662 32.28 4.91 -25.65
C ASP A 662 32.57 3.72 -24.73
N HIS A 663 33.67 3.85 -23.97
CA HIS A 663 34.16 2.89 -22.96
C HIS A 663 34.63 3.65 -21.71
N ARG A 664 33.71 4.42 -21.12
CA ARG A 664 33.97 5.44 -20.11
C ARG A 664 34.02 4.87 -18.69
N LEU A 665 34.98 5.31 -17.89
CA LEU A 665 35.26 4.80 -16.53
C LEU A 665 35.01 5.82 -15.40
N GLY A 666 34.59 7.04 -15.73
CA GLY A 666 34.21 8.07 -14.79
C GLY A 666 32.95 7.66 -14.04
N GLY A 667 33.00 7.73 -12.72
CA GLY A 667 31.94 7.36 -11.82
C GLY A 667 31.72 5.85 -11.66
N SER A 668 32.68 5.01 -12.09
CA SER A 668 32.53 3.55 -12.02
C SER A 668 33.00 2.93 -10.70
N ALA A 669 32.49 1.74 -10.39
CA ALA A 669 32.97 0.88 -9.31
C ALA A 669 34.47 0.58 -9.45
N PHE A 670 34.97 0.42 -10.69
CA PHE A 670 36.41 0.25 -10.95
C PHE A 670 37.21 1.48 -10.49
N ALA A 671 36.77 2.69 -10.83
CA ALA A 671 37.42 3.91 -10.37
C ALA A 671 37.35 4.03 -8.84
N GLN A 672 36.18 3.73 -8.25
CA GLN A 672 35.95 3.79 -6.80
C GLN A 672 36.87 2.84 -6.03
N CYS A 673 37.04 1.60 -6.50
CA CYS A 673 37.98 0.62 -5.92
C CYS A 673 39.44 1.11 -5.95
N HIS A 674 39.79 2.02 -6.88
CA HIS A 674 41.09 2.66 -6.97
C HIS A 674 41.16 4.03 -6.26
N LYS A 675 40.18 4.32 -5.39
CA LYS A 675 40.06 5.59 -4.65
C LYS A 675 40.02 6.81 -5.58
N GLN A 676 39.43 6.64 -6.75
CA GLN A 676 39.24 7.67 -7.76
C GLN A 676 37.76 7.78 -8.09
N ILE A 677 37.38 8.92 -8.66
CA ILE A 677 36.05 9.10 -9.26
C ILE A 677 36.17 9.03 -10.79
N GLY A 678 37.31 9.39 -11.38
CA GLY A 678 37.48 9.47 -12.83
C GLY A 678 36.86 10.73 -13.43
N ASN A 679 36.94 10.87 -14.76
CA ASN A 679 36.59 12.12 -15.46
C ASN A 679 35.57 11.94 -16.59
N ASP A 680 35.74 10.89 -17.40
CA ASP A 680 34.90 10.65 -18.58
C ASP A 680 33.80 9.67 -18.21
N VAL A 681 32.56 10.14 -18.12
CA VAL A 681 31.42 9.45 -17.48
C VAL A 681 30.53 8.74 -18.51
N PRO A 682 30.08 7.50 -18.26
CA PRO A 682 29.06 6.85 -19.08
C PRO A 682 27.81 7.71 -19.23
N ASP A 683 27.22 7.69 -20.43
CA ASP A 683 26.10 8.54 -20.78
C ASP A 683 25.34 8.04 -22.01
N ILE A 684 24.07 8.46 -22.14
CA ILE A 684 23.20 8.14 -23.27
C ILE A 684 23.18 9.29 -24.27
N HIS A 685 23.51 8.99 -25.53
CA HIS A 685 23.51 9.92 -26.65
C HIS A 685 22.32 9.72 -27.60
N ASP A 686 21.73 8.52 -27.61
CA ASP A 686 20.64 8.16 -28.52
C ASP A 686 19.57 7.30 -27.80
N PHE A 687 18.57 7.97 -27.22
CA PHE A 687 17.44 7.28 -26.59
C PHE A 687 16.48 6.63 -27.62
N ASP A 688 16.49 7.06 -28.88
CA ASP A 688 15.68 6.41 -29.92
C ASP A 688 16.22 5.00 -30.21
N GLN A 689 17.54 4.87 -30.42
CA GLN A 689 18.21 3.56 -30.55
C GLN A 689 18.02 2.71 -29.29
N PHE A 690 18.08 3.31 -28.09
CA PHE A 690 17.82 2.63 -26.83
C PHE A 690 16.42 1.99 -26.83
N VAL A 691 15.38 2.76 -27.19
CA VAL A 691 13.98 2.29 -27.23
C VAL A 691 13.78 1.22 -28.31
N GLU A 692 14.35 1.39 -29.50
CA GLU A 692 14.29 0.37 -30.55
C GLU A 692 14.91 -0.96 -30.10
N THR A 693 16.05 -0.89 -29.41
CA THR A 693 16.74 -2.05 -28.85
C THR A 693 15.89 -2.73 -27.77
N PHE A 694 15.28 -1.95 -26.88
CA PHE A 694 14.32 -2.45 -25.87
C PHE A 694 13.16 -3.21 -26.53
N VAL A 695 12.58 -2.65 -27.60
CA VAL A 695 11.47 -3.28 -28.34
C VAL A 695 11.89 -4.59 -29.00
N VAL A 696 13.10 -4.66 -29.57
CA VAL A 696 13.63 -5.93 -30.13
C VAL A 696 13.76 -6.98 -29.02
N ILE A 697 14.31 -6.63 -27.86
CA ILE A 697 14.43 -7.57 -26.72
C ILE A 697 13.04 -8.04 -26.26
N GLN A 698 12.07 -7.15 -26.11
CA GLN A 698 10.69 -7.51 -25.75
C GLN A 698 10.06 -8.52 -26.74
N ARG A 699 10.33 -8.37 -28.05
CA ARG A 699 9.89 -9.34 -29.06
C ARG A 699 10.60 -10.68 -28.91
N LEU A 700 11.91 -10.69 -28.69
CA LEU A 700 12.67 -11.93 -28.49
C LEU A 700 12.21 -12.69 -27.23
N ILE A 701 11.81 -11.97 -26.17
CA ILE A 701 11.18 -12.55 -24.97
C ILE A 701 9.81 -13.16 -25.31
N GLU A 702 8.97 -12.44 -26.06
CA GLU A 702 7.67 -12.93 -26.51
C GLU A 702 7.80 -14.24 -27.31
N GLU A 703 8.82 -14.32 -28.17
CA GLU A 703 9.13 -15.48 -29.02
C GLU A 703 9.84 -16.61 -28.24
N GLY A 704 10.35 -16.34 -27.04
CA GLY A 704 11.11 -17.31 -26.24
C GLY A 704 12.53 -17.56 -26.74
N ASN A 705 13.10 -16.62 -27.51
CA ASN A 705 14.41 -16.72 -28.15
C ASN A 705 15.59 -16.38 -27.22
N ILE A 706 15.31 -15.87 -26.03
CA ILE A 706 16.32 -15.58 -25.00
C ILE A 706 16.26 -16.66 -23.92
N LEU A 707 17.42 -17.22 -23.56
CA LEU A 707 17.57 -18.23 -22.52
C LEU A 707 17.75 -17.58 -21.13
N ALA A 708 18.68 -16.62 -21.06
CA ALA A 708 19.03 -15.87 -19.88
C ALA A 708 19.48 -14.45 -20.29
N GLY A 709 19.49 -13.51 -19.35
CA GLY A 709 19.98 -12.16 -19.62
C GLY A 709 20.20 -11.33 -18.37
N HIS A 710 21.12 -10.37 -18.47
CA HIS A 710 21.46 -9.42 -17.42
C HIS A 710 21.82 -8.06 -18.04
N ASP A 711 21.49 -6.97 -17.39
CA ASP A 711 21.96 -5.64 -17.80
C ASP A 711 23.43 -5.40 -17.39
N VAL A 712 24.05 -4.41 -18.01
CA VAL A 712 25.38 -3.91 -17.66
C VAL A 712 25.22 -2.63 -16.85
N SER A 713 25.59 -2.69 -15.58
CA SER A 713 25.50 -1.61 -14.60
C SER A 713 26.81 -1.52 -13.80
N ASP A 714 26.77 -1.60 -12.46
CA ASP A 714 27.95 -1.45 -11.61
C ASP A 714 28.97 -2.58 -11.84
N GLY A 715 30.24 -2.20 -12.00
CA GLY A 715 31.34 -3.11 -12.34
C GLY A 715 31.40 -3.51 -13.82
N GLY A 716 30.45 -3.08 -14.64
CA GLY A 716 30.50 -3.20 -16.10
C GLY A 716 30.25 -4.61 -16.63
N LEU A 717 30.65 -4.83 -17.89
CA LEU A 717 30.37 -6.06 -18.64
C LEU A 717 30.83 -7.33 -17.91
N ILE A 718 32.02 -7.28 -17.30
CA ILE A 718 32.56 -8.47 -16.63
C ILE A 718 31.72 -8.88 -15.43
N THR A 719 31.23 -7.93 -14.64
CA THR A 719 30.37 -8.22 -13.48
C THR A 719 29.06 -8.86 -13.94
N ALA A 720 28.40 -8.31 -14.96
CA ALA A 720 27.16 -8.87 -15.50
C ALA A 720 27.33 -10.34 -15.95
N ILE A 721 28.41 -10.66 -16.67
CA ILE A 721 28.70 -12.04 -17.11
C ILE A 721 28.98 -12.97 -15.92
N LEU A 722 29.75 -12.50 -14.93
CA LEU A 722 30.06 -13.27 -13.72
C LEU A 722 28.80 -13.56 -12.91
N GLU A 723 27.91 -12.58 -12.73
CA GLU A 723 26.65 -12.75 -12.01
C GLU A 723 25.72 -13.73 -12.74
N MET A 724 25.68 -13.70 -14.08
CA MET A 724 24.98 -14.72 -14.86
C MET A 724 25.55 -16.12 -14.61
N ALA A 725 26.88 -16.25 -14.57
CA ALA A 725 27.56 -17.52 -14.26
C ALA A 725 27.24 -18.03 -12.86
N PHE A 726 27.21 -17.14 -11.87
CA PHE A 726 26.90 -17.47 -10.47
C PHE A 726 25.44 -17.91 -10.32
N ALA A 727 24.51 -17.19 -10.96
CA ALA A 727 23.10 -17.50 -10.94
C ALA A 727 22.80 -18.86 -11.57
N GLY A 728 23.34 -19.13 -12.77
CA GLY A 728 23.22 -20.41 -13.46
C GLY A 728 24.03 -21.54 -12.82
N ASN A 729 24.96 -21.21 -11.93
CA ASN A 729 25.95 -22.13 -11.36
C ASN A 729 26.72 -22.89 -12.45
N MET A 730 27.16 -22.19 -13.50
CA MET A 730 27.77 -22.78 -14.70
C MET A 730 29.07 -22.12 -15.14
N GLY A 731 29.87 -22.88 -15.89
CA GLY A 731 31.10 -22.42 -16.51
C GLY A 731 30.85 -21.80 -17.88
N LEU A 732 31.74 -20.90 -18.30
CA LEU A 732 31.67 -20.23 -19.58
C LEU A 732 33.04 -19.78 -20.07
N GLU A 733 33.17 -19.62 -21.39
CA GLU A 733 34.33 -19.02 -22.05
C GLU A 733 33.91 -17.70 -22.69
N ILE A 734 34.54 -16.61 -22.25
CA ILE A 734 34.41 -15.26 -22.80
C ILE A 734 35.51 -15.08 -23.85
N ASP A 735 35.15 -14.74 -25.09
CA ASP A 735 36.08 -14.41 -26.19
C ASP A 735 35.77 -12.99 -26.69
N LEU A 736 36.53 -12.02 -26.19
CA LEU A 736 36.36 -10.61 -26.53
C LEU A 736 37.26 -10.23 -27.71
N ARG A 737 36.67 -9.61 -28.73
CA ARG A 737 37.37 -9.13 -29.92
C ARG A 737 37.11 -7.65 -30.16
N PHE A 738 38.15 -6.84 -30.00
CA PHE A 738 38.05 -5.38 -30.09
C PHE A 738 39.40 -4.78 -30.47
N ASP A 739 39.39 -3.56 -31.02
CA ASP A 739 40.61 -2.84 -31.39
C ASP A 739 41.32 -2.28 -30.14
N THR A 740 42.42 -2.93 -29.76
CA THR A 740 43.24 -2.55 -28.60
C THR A 740 44.02 -1.26 -28.80
N THR A 741 44.15 -0.77 -30.04
CA THR A 741 44.81 0.51 -30.30
C THR A 741 43.92 1.69 -29.91
N THR A 742 42.60 1.48 -29.89
CA THR A 742 41.60 2.50 -29.55
C THR A 742 40.93 2.28 -28.21
N ILE A 743 40.78 1.02 -27.76
CA ILE A 743 40.03 0.69 -26.54
C ILE A 743 40.92 -0.14 -25.59
N PRO A 744 41.30 0.40 -24.41
CA PRO A 744 42.00 -0.38 -23.39
C PRO A 744 41.14 -1.54 -22.88
N LEU A 745 41.75 -2.71 -22.60
CA LEU A 745 41.05 -3.89 -22.08
C LEU A 745 40.23 -3.59 -20.81
N LEU A 746 40.81 -2.85 -19.86
CA LEU A 746 40.12 -2.51 -18.61
C LEU A 746 38.88 -1.64 -18.86
N SER A 747 38.95 -0.71 -19.82
CA SER A 747 37.81 0.10 -20.22
C SER A 747 36.71 -0.77 -20.84
N TYR A 748 37.06 -1.72 -21.70
CA TYR A 748 36.08 -2.64 -22.31
C TYR A 748 35.37 -3.51 -21.25
N LEU A 749 36.09 -3.96 -20.22
CA LEU A 749 35.54 -4.83 -19.17
C LEU A 749 34.70 -4.07 -18.14
N PHE A 750 35.15 -2.88 -17.73
CA PHE A 750 34.63 -2.18 -16.55
C PHE A 750 33.88 -0.87 -16.87
N ALA A 751 33.73 -0.51 -18.14
CA ALA A 751 32.84 0.59 -18.50
C ALA A 751 31.39 0.24 -18.13
N GLU A 752 30.74 1.15 -17.40
CA GLU A 752 29.39 1.00 -16.85
C GLU A 752 28.37 1.74 -17.71
N GLU A 753 28.52 1.53 -19.00
CA GLU A 753 27.65 2.10 -20.00
C GLU A 753 26.45 1.19 -20.23
N ALA A 754 25.28 1.76 -20.52
CA ALA A 754 24.06 0.97 -20.61
C ALA A 754 24.13 -0.10 -21.71
N GLY A 755 23.74 -1.32 -21.37
CA GLY A 755 23.71 -2.46 -22.27
C GLY A 755 23.13 -3.69 -21.61
N VAL A 756 22.99 -4.76 -22.39
CA VAL A 756 22.52 -6.07 -21.90
C VAL A 756 23.37 -7.19 -22.46
N VAL A 757 23.54 -8.25 -21.67
CA VAL A 757 24.09 -9.53 -22.07
C VAL A 757 22.96 -10.54 -22.20
N LEU A 758 22.87 -11.22 -23.33
CA LEU A 758 21.81 -12.19 -23.64
C LEU A 758 22.44 -13.57 -23.92
N GLU A 759 21.96 -14.61 -23.25
CA GLU A 759 22.22 -16.00 -23.63
C GLU A 759 21.18 -16.46 -24.65
N VAL A 760 21.63 -16.96 -25.80
CA VAL A 760 20.78 -17.43 -26.89
C VAL A 760 21.23 -18.78 -27.42
N GLU A 761 20.28 -19.56 -27.93
CA GLU A 761 20.58 -20.83 -28.62
C GLU A 761 21.43 -20.58 -29.87
N SER A 762 22.40 -21.47 -30.12
CA SER A 762 23.37 -21.31 -31.23
C SER A 762 22.70 -21.14 -32.58
N ASP A 763 21.61 -21.87 -32.82
CA ASP A 763 20.90 -21.88 -34.11
C ASP A 763 20.18 -20.54 -34.39
N HIS A 764 19.88 -19.75 -33.36
CA HIS A 764 19.16 -18.47 -33.50
C HIS A 764 20.12 -17.26 -33.48
N VAL A 765 21.41 -17.45 -33.20
CA VAL A 765 22.40 -16.35 -33.05
C VAL A 765 22.42 -15.42 -34.26
N GLN A 766 22.54 -15.96 -35.47
CA GLN A 766 22.69 -15.13 -36.67
C GLN A 766 21.42 -14.32 -36.96
N GLU A 767 20.25 -14.93 -36.78
CA GLU A 767 18.97 -14.24 -36.95
C GLU A 767 18.84 -13.08 -35.94
N ILE A 768 19.17 -13.32 -34.67
CA ILE A 768 19.09 -12.31 -33.61
C ILE A 768 20.07 -11.16 -33.88
N VAL A 769 21.32 -11.45 -34.26
CA VAL A 769 22.32 -10.45 -34.63
C VAL A 769 21.87 -9.61 -35.84
N GLU A 770 21.21 -10.22 -36.83
CA GLU A 770 20.62 -9.50 -37.97
C GLU A 770 19.47 -8.58 -37.54
N GLN A 771 18.64 -8.99 -36.57
CA GLN A 771 17.55 -8.15 -36.05
C GLN A 771 18.09 -6.87 -35.41
N PHE A 772 19.16 -6.97 -34.61
CA PHE A 772 19.86 -5.84 -34.00
C PHE A 772 20.61 -4.98 -35.03
N SER A 773 21.19 -5.61 -36.07
CA SER A 773 21.85 -4.88 -37.17
C SER A 773 20.88 -4.03 -37.99
N LYS A 774 19.62 -4.45 -38.14
CA LYS A 774 18.57 -3.69 -38.87
C LYS A 774 18.20 -2.36 -38.21
N ILE A 775 18.43 -2.23 -36.90
CA ILE A 775 18.25 -0.98 -36.13
C ILE A 775 19.59 -0.26 -35.90
N ASN A 776 20.61 -0.55 -36.73
CA ASN A 776 21.96 0.02 -36.63
C ASN A 776 22.65 -0.18 -35.27
N ASN A 777 22.32 -1.25 -34.55
CA ASN A 777 22.90 -1.57 -33.24
C ASN A 777 23.39 -3.03 -33.20
N PRO A 778 24.42 -3.42 -33.98
CA PRO A 778 24.85 -4.81 -34.08
C PRO A 778 25.28 -5.37 -32.72
N ALA A 779 24.82 -6.58 -32.40
CA ALA A 779 25.18 -7.30 -31.18
C ALA A 779 26.53 -8.03 -31.34
N ASP A 780 27.40 -7.94 -30.32
CA ASP A 780 28.69 -8.63 -30.29
C ASP A 780 28.54 -10.04 -29.72
N ILE A 781 29.11 -11.04 -30.39
CA ILE A 781 29.21 -12.40 -29.85
C ILE A 781 30.43 -12.45 -28.93
N ILE A 782 30.21 -12.51 -27.61
CA ILE A 782 31.25 -12.32 -26.61
C ILE A 782 31.61 -13.58 -25.82
N GLY A 783 30.86 -14.68 -25.97
CA GLY A 783 31.17 -15.88 -25.22
C GLY A 783 30.31 -17.09 -25.55
N THR A 784 30.65 -18.20 -24.90
CA THR A 784 29.99 -19.50 -25.02
C THR A 784 29.76 -20.10 -23.64
N VAL A 785 28.56 -20.63 -23.40
CA VAL A 785 28.19 -21.25 -22.11
C VAL A 785 28.43 -22.75 -22.17
N HIS A 786 29.03 -23.32 -21.12
CA HIS A 786 29.30 -24.76 -21.03
C HIS A 786 28.31 -25.46 -20.09
N LYS A 787 27.92 -26.69 -20.43
CA LYS A 787 27.07 -27.58 -19.61
C LYS A 787 27.81 -28.20 -18.40
N VAL A 788 28.74 -27.46 -17.79
CA VAL A 788 29.48 -27.89 -16.59
C VAL A 788 29.03 -27.02 -15.43
N HIS A 789 28.58 -27.65 -14.34
CA HIS A 789 27.97 -26.98 -13.20
C HIS A 789 28.82 -27.03 -11.93
N GLY A 790 28.61 -26.06 -11.05
CA GLY A 790 29.07 -26.11 -9.67
C GLY A 790 30.60 -26.15 -9.52
N PRO A 791 31.15 -27.02 -8.66
CA PRO A 791 32.57 -27.01 -8.32
C PRO A 791 33.50 -27.39 -9.48
N ASP A 792 32.97 -28.08 -10.50
CA ASP A 792 33.74 -28.50 -11.68
C ASP A 792 33.75 -27.44 -12.80
N ALA A 793 32.99 -26.36 -12.64
CA ALA A 793 32.85 -25.31 -13.62
C ALA A 793 33.99 -24.28 -13.55
N ASN A 794 34.46 -23.85 -14.72
CA ASN A 794 35.46 -22.79 -14.86
C ASN A 794 34.92 -21.60 -15.65
N ILE A 795 35.47 -20.42 -15.34
CA ILE A 795 35.26 -19.18 -16.08
C ILE A 795 36.59 -18.82 -16.73
N LYS A 796 36.59 -18.75 -18.06
CA LYS A 796 37.75 -18.38 -18.85
C LYS A 796 37.50 -17.09 -19.61
N LEU A 797 38.43 -16.14 -19.52
CA LEU A 797 38.41 -14.89 -20.27
C LEU A 797 39.58 -14.85 -21.25
N VAL A 798 39.27 -14.71 -22.53
CA VAL A 798 40.20 -14.49 -23.63
C VAL A 798 39.89 -13.13 -24.25
N ALA A 799 40.93 -12.33 -24.50
CA ALA A 799 40.81 -11.06 -25.21
C ALA A 799 41.80 -11.04 -26.38
N ASN A 800 41.30 -10.88 -27.61
CA ASN A 800 42.08 -10.86 -28.85
C ASN A 800 43.05 -12.05 -28.98
N GLY A 801 42.59 -13.25 -28.57
CA GLY A 801 43.35 -14.49 -28.58
C GLY A 801 44.34 -14.68 -27.43
N GLN A 802 44.46 -13.72 -26.51
CA GLN A 802 45.28 -13.83 -25.30
C GLN A 802 44.41 -14.24 -24.11
N GLU A 803 44.81 -15.30 -23.39
CA GLU A 803 44.18 -15.67 -22.12
C GLU A 803 44.51 -14.63 -21.05
N ILE A 804 43.45 -14.05 -20.45
CA ILE A 804 43.56 -13.07 -19.36
C ILE A 804 43.49 -13.79 -18.01
N PHE A 805 42.50 -14.67 -17.83
CA PHE A 805 42.41 -15.56 -16.68
C PHE A 805 41.59 -16.81 -17.00
N ASN A 806 41.81 -17.86 -16.21
CA ASN A 806 41.03 -19.10 -16.19
C ASN A 806 40.95 -19.59 -14.74
N GLU A 807 39.78 -19.46 -14.14
CA GLU A 807 39.58 -19.68 -12.70
C GLU A 807 38.30 -20.48 -12.45
N THR A 808 38.20 -21.11 -11.28
CA THR A 808 37.00 -21.87 -10.93
C THR A 808 35.83 -20.94 -10.64
N LEU A 809 34.62 -21.35 -11.03
CA LEU A 809 33.37 -20.65 -10.72
C LEU A 809 33.24 -20.40 -9.22
N VAL A 810 33.55 -21.41 -8.42
CA VAL A 810 33.48 -21.35 -6.95
C VAL A 810 34.38 -20.24 -6.42
N ARG A 811 35.64 -20.16 -6.86
CA ARG A 811 36.56 -19.13 -6.38
C ARG A 811 36.05 -17.73 -6.69
N MET A 812 35.56 -17.49 -7.91
CA MET A 812 35.04 -16.18 -8.31
C MET A 812 33.78 -15.82 -7.51
N ARG A 813 32.88 -16.77 -7.29
CA ARG A 813 31.69 -16.56 -6.46
C ARG A 813 32.05 -16.28 -5.00
N GLU A 814 33.00 -17.00 -4.41
CA GLU A 814 33.39 -16.76 -3.00
C GLU A 814 34.01 -15.37 -2.80
N ILE A 815 34.69 -14.81 -3.81
CA ILE A 815 35.18 -13.42 -3.77
C ILE A 815 33.99 -12.45 -3.77
N TRP A 816 33.00 -12.66 -4.65
CA TRP A 816 31.79 -11.83 -4.73
C TRP A 816 30.94 -11.91 -3.43
N GLU A 817 30.81 -13.10 -2.86
CA GLU A 817 30.03 -13.36 -1.63
C GLU A 817 30.71 -12.84 -0.35
N GLU A 818 32.02 -12.52 -0.37
CA GLU A 818 32.76 -12.19 0.86
C GLU A 818 32.12 -11.03 1.64
N THR A 819 31.65 -9.98 0.96
CA THR A 819 30.99 -8.85 1.62
C THR A 819 29.71 -9.29 2.34
N GLY A 820 28.87 -10.10 1.69
CA GLY A 820 27.63 -10.62 2.28
C GLY A 820 27.91 -11.56 3.46
N ASP A 821 28.97 -12.35 3.37
CA ASP A 821 29.43 -13.21 4.45
C ASP A 821 29.90 -12.40 5.66
N ARG A 822 30.67 -11.32 5.47
CA ARG A 822 31.14 -10.44 6.55
C ARG A 822 29.99 -9.75 7.26
N LEU A 823 28.97 -9.31 6.52
CA LEU A 823 27.73 -8.78 7.10
C LEU A 823 26.98 -9.88 7.88
N GLY A 824 26.99 -11.10 7.36
CA GLY A 824 26.44 -12.28 8.03
C GLY A 824 27.05 -12.55 9.41
N GLU A 825 28.34 -12.29 9.61
CA GLU A 825 29.02 -12.44 10.92
C GLU A 825 28.37 -11.60 12.03
N PHE A 826 27.65 -10.52 11.69
CA PHE A 826 26.92 -9.68 12.64
C PHE A 826 25.44 -10.02 12.78
N GLN A 827 24.89 -10.83 11.87
CA GLN A 827 23.43 -11.00 11.71
C GLN A 827 22.93 -12.44 11.94
N THR A 828 23.82 -13.43 11.97
CA THR A 828 23.44 -14.85 12.10
C THR A 828 24.45 -15.62 12.95
N ASP A 829 24.05 -16.79 13.43
CA ASP A 829 24.95 -17.75 14.07
C ASP A 829 26.17 -18.11 13.21
N GLU A 830 27.37 -18.12 13.83
CA GLU A 830 28.65 -18.43 13.17
C GLU A 830 28.66 -19.83 12.55
N GLY A 831 28.06 -20.80 13.24
CA GLY A 831 27.94 -22.18 12.76
C GLY A 831 27.09 -22.28 11.50
N CYS A 832 25.94 -21.59 11.48
CA CYS A 832 25.07 -21.52 10.32
C CYS A 832 25.76 -20.83 9.14
N LEU A 833 26.43 -19.70 9.37
CA LEU A 833 27.19 -19.02 8.32
C LEU A 833 28.27 -19.94 7.73
N LYS A 834 29.04 -20.62 8.57
CA LYS A 834 30.05 -21.59 8.11
C LYS A 834 29.45 -22.70 7.25
N GLN A 835 28.32 -23.29 7.68
CA GLN A 835 27.61 -24.30 6.90
C GLN A 835 27.12 -23.77 5.55
N ALA A 836 26.62 -22.54 5.51
CA ALA A 836 26.19 -21.91 4.27
C ALA A 836 27.34 -21.80 3.26
N LYS A 837 28.53 -21.40 3.71
CA LYS A 837 29.73 -21.34 2.86
C LYS A 837 30.12 -22.73 2.35
N GLU A 838 30.17 -23.74 3.23
CA GLU A 838 30.49 -25.12 2.86
C GLU A 838 29.53 -25.69 1.80
N ILE A 839 28.23 -25.42 1.97
CA ILE A 839 27.20 -25.82 0.99
C ILE A 839 27.36 -25.05 -0.32
N ARG A 840 27.54 -23.73 -0.27
CA ARG A 840 27.72 -22.89 -1.47
C ARG A 840 28.90 -23.34 -2.32
N GLN A 841 30.01 -23.77 -1.71
CA GLN A 841 31.19 -24.27 -2.43
C GLN A 841 30.98 -25.62 -3.13
N THR A 842 30.04 -26.43 -2.65
CA THR A 842 29.78 -27.79 -3.16
C THR A 842 28.46 -27.91 -3.92
N THR A 843 27.73 -26.80 -4.09
CA THR A 843 26.39 -26.79 -4.65
C THR A 843 26.37 -27.26 -6.10
N LYS A 844 25.50 -28.23 -6.38
CA LYS A 844 25.16 -28.77 -7.71
C LYS A 844 23.72 -28.40 -8.09
N LEU A 845 23.29 -28.83 -9.28
CA LEU A 845 21.88 -28.75 -9.70
C LEU A 845 21.01 -29.60 -8.76
N ILE A 846 19.78 -29.15 -8.48
CA ILE A 846 18.82 -29.90 -7.68
C ILE A 846 18.13 -30.94 -8.57
N ASN A 847 18.15 -32.21 -8.16
CA ASN A 847 17.49 -33.30 -8.86
C ASN A 847 16.04 -33.45 -8.40
N TYR A 848 15.19 -32.51 -8.81
CA TYR A 848 13.75 -32.61 -8.52
C TYR A 848 13.16 -33.86 -9.16
N ALA A 849 12.33 -34.58 -8.39
CA ALA A 849 11.71 -35.82 -8.79
C ALA A 849 10.28 -35.88 -8.27
N MET A 850 9.35 -36.36 -9.10
CA MET A 850 7.94 -36.46 -8.74
C MET A 850 7.46 -37.90 -8.96
N SER A 851 6.74 -38.44 -7.98
CA SER A 851 6.15 -39.79 -8.04
C SER A 851 4.70 -39.83 -8.54
N VAL A 852 4.11 -38.66 -8.78
CA VAL A 852 2.74 -38.48 -9.27
C VAL A 852 2.70 -37.82 -10.65
N GLU A 853 1.60 -37.97 -11.37
CA GLU A 853 1.31 -37.10 -12.51
C GLU A 853 0.86 -35.72 -12.04
N LEU A 854 1.16 -34.68 -12.84
CA LEU A 854 0.72 -33.33 -12.54
C LEU A 854 -0.81 -33.25 -12.51
N PRO A 855 -1.40 -32.73 -11.42
CA PRO A 855 -2.85 -32.60 -11.31
C PRO A 855 -3.38 -31.58 -12.33
N VAL A 856 -4.63 -31.79 -12.78
CA VAL A 856 -5.36 -30.83 -13.61
C VAL A 856 -6.18 -29.90 -12.69
N PRO A 857 -6.16 -28.57 -12.90
CA PRO A 857 -6.97 -27.63 -12.13
C PRO A 857 -8.48 -27.96 -12.25
N ARG A 858 -9.20 -27.99 -11.12
CA ARG A 858 -10.63 -28.39 -11.05
C ARG A 858 -11.59 -27.24 -10.75
N HIS A 859 -11.11 -25.99 -10.67
CA HIS A 859 -11.94 -24.81 -10.36
C HIS A 859 -13.17 -24.61 -11.28
N HIS A 860 -13.11 -25.07 -12.53
CA HIS A 860 -14.25 -25.03 -13.46
C HIS A 860 -15.39 -26.00 -13.08
N LEU A 861 -15.10 -27.00 -12.27
CA LEU A 861 -16.05 -28.03 -11.84
C LEU A 861 -16.78 -27.65 -10.54
N VAL A 862 -16.49 -26.47 -9.98
CA VAL A 862 -17.03 -26.11 -8.68
C VAL A 862 -18.50 -25.72 -8.81
N THR A 863 -19.35 -26.52 -8.17
CA THR A 863 -20.80 -26.35 -8.10
C THR A 863 -21.24 -25.96 -6.69
N GLU A 864 -22.50 -25.58 -6.50
CA GLU A 864 -23.04 -25.31 -5.15
C GLU A 864 -22.96 -26.52 -4.21
N ILE A 865 -22.93 -27.74 -4.75
CA ILE A 865 -22.81 -28.99 -3.98
C ILE A 865 -21.37 -29.38 -3.65
N ALA A 866 -20.36 -28.64 -4.13
CA ALA A 866 -18.98 -28.95 -3.83
C ALA A 866 -18.67 -28.82 -2.31
N PRO A 867 -17.82 -29.69 -1.74
CA PRO A 867 -17.46 -29.64 -0.33
C PRO A 867 -16.95 -28.26 0.09
N LYS A 868 -17.32 -27.84 1.30
CA LYS A 868 -16.96 -26.54 1.85
C LYS A 868 -15.68 -26.61 2.69
N VAL A 869 -14.80 -25.64 2.52
CA VAL A 869 -13.58 -25.45 3.32
C VAL A 869 -13.58 -24.05 3.93
N ALA A 870 -13.34 -23.96 5.23
CA ALA A 870 -13.11 -22.69 5.92
C ALA A 870 -11.62 -22.34 5.86
N ILE A 871 -11.31 -21.19 5.29
CA ILE A 871 -9.98 -20.57 5.33
C ILE A 871 -9.95 -19.70 6.57
N LEU A 872 -9.36 -20.24 7.64
CA LEU A 872 -9.46 -19.69 8.98
C LEU A 872 -8.26 -18.78 9.26
N ARG A 873 -8.53 -17.51 9.55
CA ARG A 873 -7.52 -16.47 9.82
C ARG A 873 -7.80 -15.68 11.09
N GLU A 874 -6.74 -15.10 11.64
CA GLU A 874 -6.76 -14.23 12.81
C GLU A 874 -6.12 -12.87 12.46
N GLU A 875 -6.30 -11.87 13.32
CA GLU A 875 -5.57 -10.59 13.23
C GLU A 875 -4.04 -10.84 13.12
N GLY A 876 -3.42 -10.25 12.10
CA GLY A 876 -1.99 -10.40 11.79
C GLY A 876 -1.65 -11.58 10.88
N SER A 877 -2.58 -12.51 10.62
CA SER A 877 -2.42 -13.50 9.55
C SER A 877 -2.38 -12.84 8.16
N ASN A 878 -1.65 -13.43 7.20
CA ASN A 878 -1.48 -12.83 5.86
C ASN A 878 -1.42 -13.84 4.69
N GLY A 879 -1.59 -15.14 4.94
CA GLY A 879 -1.53 -16.18 3.92
C GLY A 879 -2.89 -16.72 3.46
N ASP A 880 -3.98 -15.96 3.65
CA ASP A 880 -5.35 -16.41 3.41
C ASP A 880 -5.73 -16.49 1.93
N ARG A 881 -5.22 -15.57 1.11
CA ARG A 881 -5.64 -15.44 -0.30
C ARG A 881 -5.10 -16.58 -1.17
N GLU A 882 -3.83 -16.90 -1.03
CA GLU A 882 -3.19 -18.02 -1.73
C GLU A 882 -3.75 -19.37 -1.27
N MET A 883 -4.05 -19.51 0.03
CA MET A 883 -4.71 -20.68 0.59
C MET A 883 -6.11 -20.86 -0.01
N ALA A 884 -6.91 -19.80 -0.05
CA ALA A 884 -8.23 -19.83 -0.69
C ALA A 884 -8.13 -20.20 -2.18
N ALA A 885 -7.15 -19.64 -2.90
CA ALA A 885 -6.92 -19.89 -4.32
C ALA A 885 -6.61 -21.37 -4.60
N VAL A 886 -5.71 -22.00 -3.83
CA VAL A 886 -5.34 -23.40 -4.07
C VAL A 886 -6.47 -24.38 -3.73
N PHE A 887 -7.23 -24.14 -2.65
CA PHE A 887 -8.41 -24.96 -2.34
C PHE A 887 -9.50 -24.80 -3.40
N ARG A 888 -9.74 -23.59 -3.89
CA ARG A 888 -10.64 -23.35 -5.03
C ARG A 888 -10.16 -24.08 -6.28
N MET A 889 -8.86 -24.03 -6.57
CA MET A 889 -8.24 -24.70 -7.70
C MET A 889 -8.35 -26.23 -7.63
N ALA A 890 -8.34 -26.80 -6.43
CA ALA A 890 -8.55 -28.23 -6.18
C ALA A 890 -10.02 -28.67 -6.31
N GLY A 891 -10.98 -27.74 -6.29
CA GLY A 891 -12.40 -28.01 -6.50
C GLY A 891 -13.34 -27.64 -5.34
N PHE A 892 -12.84 -27.03 -4.26
CA PHE A 892 -13.66 -26.73 -3.08
C PHE A 892 -14.48 -25.43 -3.21
N ASN A 893 -15.56 -25.37 -2.43
CA ASN A 893 -16.19 -24.09 -2.06
C ASN A 893 -15.47 -23.51 -0.84
N VAL A 894 -14.78 -22.39 -1.05
CA VAL A 894 -13.93 -21.75 -0.02
C VAL A 894 -14.66 -20.60 0.66
N PHE A 895 -14.50 -20.48 1.97
CA PHE A 895 -15.10 -19.43 2.79
C PHE A 895 -14.01 -18.76 3.61
N ASP A 896 -13.93 -17.43 3.55
CA ASP A 896 -13.14 -16.65 4.51
C ASP A 896 -13.84 -16.72 5.87
N VAL A 897 -13.13 -17.20 6.89
CA VAL A 897 -13.66 -17.35 8.25
C VAL A 897 -12.67 -16.73 9.22
N THR A 898 -13.06 -15.63 9.85
CA THR A 898 -12.26 -15.02 10.91
C THR A 898 -12.58 -15.63 12.27
N MET A 899 -11.67 -15.48 13.23
CA MET A 899 -11.97 -15.79 14.63
C MET A 899 -13.17 -14.99 15.17
N THR A 900 -13.35 -13.75 14.67
CA THR A 900 -14.51 -12.90 14.99
C THR A 900 -15.83 -13.49 14.47
N ASP A 901 -15.85 -14.10 13.29
CA ASP A 901 -17.06 -14.74 12.76
C ASP A 901 -17.49 -15.92 13.63
N LEU A 902 -16.52 -16.71 14.12
CA LEU A 902 -16.78 -17.81 15.05
C LEU A 902 -17.32 -17.30 16.40
N LEU A 903 -16.78 -16.18 16.90
CA LEU A 903 -17.31 -15.50 18.08
C LEU A 903 -18.74 -14.96 17.83
N GLY A 904 -19.00 -14.49 16.62
CA GLY A 904 -20.31 -14.03 16.13
C GLY A 904 -21.33 -15.15 15.92
N GLY A 905 -20.94 -16.42 16.11
CA GLY A 905 -21.85 -17.58 16.09
C GLY A 905 -21.78 -18.42 14.82
N LEU A 906 -20.83 -18.17 13.92
CA LEU A 906 -20.57 -19.05 12.78
C LEU A 906 -20.17 -20.44 13.29
N ARG A 907 -20.78 -21.48 12.71
CA ARG A 907 -20.57 -22.87 13.11
C ARG A 907 -19.66 -23.58 12.10
N LEU A 908 -18.68 -24.35 12.61
CA LEU A 908 -17.76 -25.15 11.81
C LEU A 908 -18.41 -26.45 11.27
N ASP A 909 -19.58 -26.81 11.78
CA ASP A 909 -20.34 -28.00 11.37
C ASP A 909 -20.61 -28.07 9.86
N GLN A 910 -20.74 -26.92 9.21
CA GLN A 910 -21.03 -26.82 7.78
C GLN A 910 -19.82 -27.11 6.85
N PHE A 911 -18.61 -27.27 7.39
CA PHE A 911 -17.40 -27.50 6.61
C PHE A 911 -16.93 -28.95 6.66
N ARG A 912 -16.31 -29.40 5.56
CA ARG A 912 -15.58 -30.67 5.47
C ARG A 912 -14.08 -30.49 5.74
N GLY A 913 -13.55 -29.28 5.53
CA GLY A 913 -12.16 -28.94 5.78
C GLY A 913 -11.99 -27.60 6.49
N ILE A 914 -10.93 -27.47 7.27
CA ILE A 914 -10.43 -26.18 7.79
C ILE A 914 -8.98 -26.03 7.39
N ALA A 915 -8.61 -24.85 6.89
CA ALA A 915 -7.23 -24.47 6.62
C ALA A 915 -6.82 -23.30 7.53
N PHE A 916 -5.83 -23.51 8.40
CA PHE A 916 -5.23 -22.44 9.21
C PHE A 916 -4.10 -21.80 8.41
N VAL A 917 -4.25 -20.50 8.14
CA VAL A 917 -3.37 -19.75 7.24
C VAL A 917 -2.03 -19.39 7.89
N GLY A 918 -1.04 -19.04 7.07
CA GLY A 918 0.22 -18.47 7.54
C GLY A 918 0.13 -16.97 7.87
N GLY A 919 1.22 -16.42 8.42
CA GLY A 919 1.35 -15.02 8.78
C GLY A 919 1.95 -14.83 10.17
N PHE A 920 1.62 -13.71 10.82
CA PHE A 920 2.15 -13.33 12.12
C PHE A 920 0.98 -12.96 13.03
N SER A 921 0.16 -13.95 13.43
CA SER A 921 -1.02 -13.63 14.26
C SER A 921 -0.60 -12.93 15.55
N TYR A 922 -1.22 -11.80 15.85
CA TYR A 922 -0.80 -10.88 16.93
C TYR A 922 0.69 -10.48 16.86
N ALA A 923 1.24 -10.34 15.65
CA ALA A 923 2.66 -10.07 15.37
C ALA A 923 3.65 -11.05 16.05
N ASP A 924 3.18 -12.25 16.41
CA ASP A 924 3.93 -13.30 17.12
C ASP A 924 4.53 -12.87 18.48
N VAL A 925 4.02 -11.80 19.11
CA VAL A 925 4.71 -11.15 20.24
C VAL A 925 4.86 -12.02 21.49
N LEU A 926 3.90 -12.91 21.77
CA LEU A 926 3.98 -13.84 22.90
C LEU A 926 4.72 -15.15 22.51
N GLY A 927 5.30 -15.18 21.31
CA GLY A 927 5.72 -16.33 20.52
C GLY A 927 4.65 -16.73 19.50
N SER A 928 5.10 -17.34 18.40
CA SER A 928 4.27 -17.46 17.21
C SER A 928 3.01 -18.28 17.42
N ALA A 929 1.88 -17.77 16.90
CA ALA A 929 0.54 -18.34 17.02
C ALA A 929 0.01 -18.57 18.46
N LYS A 930 0.74 -18.16 19.51
CA LYS A 930 0.28 -18.37 20.90
C LYS A 930 -0.92 -17.51 21.26
N GLY A 931 -1.00 -16.27 20.76
CA GLY A 931 -2.19 -15.43 20.91
C GLY A 931 -3.42 -16.09 20.28
N TRP A 932 -3.26 -16.60 19.06
CA TRP A 932 -4.32 -17.32 18.35
C TRP A 932 -4.72 -18.62 19.07
N ALA A 933 -3.76 -19.40 19.55
CA ALA A 933 -4.01 -20.59 20.36
C ALA A 933 -4.74 -20.24 21.66
N ALA A 934 -4.37 -19.15 22.33
CA ALA A 934 -5.02 -18.67 23.54
C ALA A 934 -6.49 -18.28 23.28
N ALA A 935 -6.77 -17.60 22.17
CA ALA A 935 -8.12 -17.24 21.75
C ALA A 935 -9.02 -18.48 21.55
N VAL A 936 -8.45 -19.59 21.05
CA VAL A 936 -9.16 -20.87 20.92
C VAL A 936 -9.29 -21.58 22.27
N LEU A 937 -8.20 -21.74 23.02
CA LEU A 937 -8.14 -22.60 24.22
C LEU A 937 -8.88 -22.02 25.43
N TYR A 938 -8.87 -20.69 25.57
CA TYR A 938 -9.44 -20.00 26.73
C TYR A 938 -10.84 -19.44 26.49
N ASN A 939 -11.38 -19.56 25.27
CA ASN A 939 -12.78 -19.30 24.99
C ASN A 939 -13.55 -20.62 24.88
N GLU A 940 -14.37 -20.94 25.88
CA GLU A 940 -15.08 -22.22 25.94
C GLU A 940 -15.94 -22.50 24.69
N LYS A 941 -16.62 -21.49 24.14
CA LYS A 941 -17.49 -21.67 22.97
C LYS A 941 -16.68 -22.06 21.74
N ILE A 942 -15.59 -21.34 21.50
CA ILE A 942 -14.69 -21.57 20.36
C ILE A 942 -13.99 -22.92 20.51
N ARG A 943 -13.45 -23.20 21.71
CA ARG A 943 -12.84 -24.48 22.02
C ARG A 943 -13.77 -25.66 21.71
N HIS A 944 -15.01 -25.60 22.20
CA HIS A 944 -15.99 -26.65 21.93
C HIS A 944 -16.30 -26.81 20.44
N GLU A 945 -16.30 -25.72 19.67
CA GLU A 945 -16.54 -25.79 18.24
C GLU A 945 -15.36 -26.44 17.48
N PHE A 946 -14.13 -26.10 17.86
CA PHE A 946 -12.91 -26.72 17.35
C PHE A 946 -12.84 -28.20 17.71
N ASP A 947 -13.12 -28.57 18.97
CA ASP A 947 -13.13 -29.97 19.43
C ASP A 947 -14.17 -30.80 18.68
N ARG A 948 -15.37 -30.26 18.46
CA ARG A 948 -16.44 -30.90 17.68
C ARG A 948 -16.01 -31.13 16.24
N PHE A 949 -15.38 -30.14 15.59
CA PHE A 949 -14.87 -30.29 14.23
C PHE A 949 -13.76 -31.34 14.14
N ARG A 950 -12.81 -31.32 15.08
CA ARG A 950 -11.63 -32.20 15.12
C ARG A 950 -11.97 -33.67 15.35
N THR A 951 -13.04 -33.95 16.10
CA THR A 951 -13.47 -35.31 16.48
C THR A 951 -14.34 -35.99 15.43
N ARG A 952 -14.95 -35.24 14.52
CA ARG A 952 -15.69 -35.78 13.37
C ARG A 952 -14.77 -36.62 12.48
N SER A 953 -15.24 -37.79 12.05
CA SER A 953 -14.48 -38.69 11.17
C SER A 953 -14.51 -38.26 9.70
N ASP A 954 -15.43 -37.37 9.33
CA ASP A 954 -15.65 -36.89 7.97
C ASP A 954 -14.92 -35.57 7.65
N THR A 955 -14.09 -35.06 8.58
CA THR A 955 -13.37 -33.79 8.44
C THR A 955 -11.87 -33.96 8.18
N PHE A 956 -11.25 -32.96 7.55
CA PHE A 956 -9.79 -32.83 7.45
C PHE A 956 -9.34 -31.43 7.89
N SER A 957 -8.06 -31.26 8.20
CA SER A 957 -7.49 -29.91 8.38
C SER A 957 -6.07 -29.78 7.86
N PHE A 958 -5.72 -28.56 7.44
CA PHE A 958 -4.37 -28.19 7.03
C PHE A 958 -3.92 -26.93 7.78
N GLY A 959 -2.70 -26.92 8.31
CA GLY A 959 -2.09 -25.74 8.92
C GLY A 959 -0.74 -25.46 8.30
N VAL A 960 -0.54 -24.24 7.80
CA VAL A 960 0.70 -23.81 7.16
C VAL A 960 1.38 -22.71 7.96
N CYS A 961 2.70 -22.78 8.15
CA CYS A 961 3.49 -21.81 8.90
C CYS A 961 2.86 -21.45 10.28
N ASN A 962 2.22 -20.29 10.42
CA ASN A 962 1.50 -19.88 11.65
C ASN A 962 0.34 -20.82 12.02
N GLY A 963 -0.35 -21.36 11.02
CA GLY A 963 -1.34 -22.42 11.20
C GLY A 963 -0.72 -23.75 11.65
N CYS A 964 0.52 -24.07 11.25
CA CYS A 964 1.24 -25.24 11.75
C CYS A 964 1.58 -25.07 13.23
N GLN A 965 2.11 -23.90 13.59
CA GLN A 965 2.38 -23.52 14.98
C GLN A 965 1.11 -23.64 15.84
N LEU A 966 -0.01 -23.06 15.40
CA LEU A 966 -1.31 -23.21 16.05
C LEU A 966 -1.71 -24.68 16.25
N MET A 967 -1.66 -25.50 15.21
CA MET A 967 -2.08 -26.91 15.29
C MET A 967 -1.26 -27.73 16.30
N THR A 968 0.04 -27.44 16.44
CA THR A 968 0.87 -28.08 17.48
C THR A 968 0.50 -27.61 18.89
N LEU A 969 0.25 -26.30 19.08
CA LEU A 969 -0.16 -25.71 20.36
C LEU A 969 -1.52 -26.24 20.83
N LEU A 970 -2.47 -26.42 19.89
CA LEU A 970 -3.78 -27.02 20.16
C LEU A 970 -3.72 -28.53 20.39
N GLY A 971 -2.58 -29.19 20.13
CA GLY A 971 -2.46 -30.64 20.20
C GLY A 971 -3.26 -31.38 19.12
N TRP A 972 -3.55 -30.75 17.99
CA TRP A 972 -4.23 -31.41 16.87
C TRP A 972 -3.33 -32.40 16.15
N VAL A 973 -2.01 -32.14 16.21
CA VAL A 973 -0.90 -32.96 15.73
C VAL A 973 0.20 -32.98 16.79
N GLY A 974 1.17 -33.90 16.66
CA GLY A 974 2.35 -33.90 17.53
C GLY A 974 2.06 -34.24 19.01
N THR A 975 1.01 -35.01 19.28
CA THR A 975 0.69 -35.49 20.63
C THR A 975 1.49 -36.74 20.99
N TYR A 976 1.89 -36.86 22.24
CA TYR A 976 2.47 -38.08 22.80
C TYR A 976 1.88 -38.33 24.18
N LYS A 977 1.38 -39.54 24.43
CA LYS A 977 0.62 -39.88 25.65
C LYS A 977 -0.54 -38.91 25.91
N ASN A 978 -1.30 -38.58 24.86
CA ASN A 978 -2.45 -37.67 24.88
C ASN A 978 -2.13 -36.24 25.35
N GLN A 979 -0.90 -35.76 25.15
CA GLN A 979 -0.50 -34.38 25.47
C GLN A 979 0.28 -33.74 24.30
N PRO A 980 0.08 -32.43 24.03
CA PRO A 980 0.89 -31.68 23.07
C PRO A 980 2.39 -31.81 23.40
N SER A 981 3.17 -32.38 22.49
CA SER A 981 4.57 -32.75 22.73
C SER A 981 5.54 -32.31 21.65
N VAL A 982 5.04 -31.67 20.60
CA VAL A 982 5.81 -30.97 19.56
C VAL A 982 5.54 -29.48 19.70
N PHE A 983 6.59 -28.68 19.55
CA PHE A 983 6.52 -27.22 19.56
C PHE A 983 7.38 -26.67 18.43
N LEU A 984 7.08 -25.46 17.99
CA LEU A 984 7.90 -24.72 17.04
C LEU A 984 8.63 -23.64 17.81
N ASP A 985 9.92 -23.54 17.56
CA ASP A 985 10.84 -22.65 18.27
C ASP A 985 11.63 -21.80 17.27
N GLU A 986 12.37 -20.82 17.77
CA GLU A 986 13.24 -19.96 16.98
C GLU A 986 14.18 -20.79 16.08
N ASN A 987 14.36 -20.33 14.84
CA ASN A 987 15.31 -20.92 13.91
C ASN A 987 16.70 -20.94 14.56
N LYS A 988 17.44 -22.03 14.38
CA LYS A 988 18.78 -22.18 14.97
C LYS A 988 19.76 -21.08 14.55
N CYS A 989 19.56 -20.47 13.38
CA CYS A 989 20.37 -19.36 12.89
C CYS A 989 20.09 -18.01 13.57
N GLY A 990 19.02 -17.89 14.38
CA GLY A 990 18.65 -16.67 15.09
C GLY A 990 18.05 -15.58 14.19
N ARG A 991 17.60 -15.93 12.98
CA ARG A 991 17.04 -14.99 12.00
C ARG A 991 15.82 -15.56 11.28
N PHE A 992 15.01 -14.65 10.74
CA PHE A 992 13.97 -14.99 9.78
C PHE A 992 14.61 -15.55 8.50
N GLU A 993 14.04 -16.65 7.99
CA GLU A 993 14.49 -17.27 6.75
C GLU A 993 13.40 -17.26 5.70
N SER A 994 13.72 -16.66 4.55
CA SER A 994 12.97 -16.77 3.30
C SER A 994 13.81 -17.55 2.31
N TYR A 995 13.46 -18.81 2.07
CA TYR A 995 14.30 -19.75 1.32
C TYR A 995 13.44 -20.70 0.48
N PHE A 996 13.78 -20.86 -0.80
CA PHE A 996 13.24 -21.93 -1.63
C PHE A 996 14.26 -23.06 -1.73
N GLY A 997 13.88 -24.24 -1.25
CA GLY A 997 14.77 -25.39 -1.21
C GLY A 997 14.07 -26.72 -1.47
N PRO A 998 14.84 -27.79 -1.69
CA PRO A 998 14.30 -29.11 -1.90
C PRO A 998 13.79 -29.72 -0.58
N VAL A 999 12.63 -30.36 -0.66
CA VAL A 999 12.06 -31.19 0.40
C VAL A 999 11.72 -32.56 -0.16
N LYS A 1000 11.86 -33.58 0.68
CA LYS A 1000 11.49 -34.96 0.39
C LYS A 1000 10.18 -35.31 1.09
N ILE A 1001 9.23 -35.85 0.33
CA ILE A 1001 7.99 -36.37 0.87
C ILE A 1001 8.21 -37.80 1.35
N ARG A 1002 8.01 -38.04 2.64
CA ARG A 1002 8.12 -39.35 3.26
C ARG A 1002 6.79 -40.08 3.17
N LYS A 1003 6.82 -41.41 3.06
CA LYS A 1003 5.64 -42.25 3.30
C LYS A 1003 5.10 -41.98 4.70
N SER A 1004 3.84 -41.56 4.76
CA SER A 1004 3.15 -41.17 5.98
C SER A 1004 1.67 -41.52 5.91
N LYS A 1005 0.95 -41.37 7.03
CA LYS A 1005 -0.50 -41.54 7.08
C LYS A 1005 -1.28 -40.35 6.50
N SER A 1006 -0.61 -39.24 6.18
CA SER A 1006 -1.27 -38.01 5.73
C SER A 1006 -2.12 -38.24 4.48
N LEU A 1007 -3.44 -38.06 4.60
CA LEU A 1007 -4.35 -38.22 3.46
C LEU A 1007 -4.01 -37.24 2.34
N MET A 1008 -3.53 -36.05 2.69
CA MET A 1008 -3.25 -35.02 1.71
C MET A 1008 -2.00 -35.35 0.88
N LEU A 1009 -1.05 -36.12 1.41
CA LEU A 1009 0.21 -36.43 0.72
C LEU A 1009 0.23 -37.84 0.07
N GLN A 1010 -0.92 -38.51 0.06
CA GLN A 1010 -1.04 -39.86 -0.51
C GLN A 1010 -0.60 -39.90 -1.98
N GLY A 1011 0.26 -40.87 -2.31
CA GLY A 1011 0.80 -41.07 -3.64
C GLY A 1011 2.00 -40.19 -3.99
N MET A 1012 2.31 -39.17 -3.16
CA MET A 1012 3.44 -38.26 -3.38
C MET A 1012 4.74 -38.76 -2.74
N GLU A 1013 4.74 -39.96 -2.14
CA GLU A 1013 5.89 -40.50 -1.41
C GLU A 1013 7.12 -40.59 -2.31
N ASN A 1014 8.29 -40.29 -1.74
CA ASN A 1014 9.59 -40.23 -2.40
C ASN A 1014 9.77 -39.10 -3.43
N SER A 1015 8.80 -38.21 -3.60
CA SER A 1015 9.02 -37.00 -4.39
C SER A 1015 10.04 -36.07 -3.71
N ILE A 1016 10.90 -35.46 -4.52
CA ILE A 1016 11.84 -34.39 -4.16
C ILE A 1016 11.34 -33.13 -4.87
N LEU A 1017 10.76 -32.20 -4.12
CA LEU A 1017 10.05 -31.04 -4.64
C LEU A 1017 10.63 -29.75 -4.06
N GLY A 1018 10.60 -28.66 -4.82
CA GLY A 1018 10.95 -27.34 -4.32
C GLY A 1018 9.81 -26.73 -3.51
N LEU A 1019 10.12 -26.04 -2.41
CA LEU A 1019 9.13 -25.47 -1.51
C LEU A 1019 9.64 -24.22 -0.80
N TRP A 1020 8.79 -23.19 -0.68
CA TRP A 1020 9.10 -21.95 0.02
C TRP A 1020 9.03 -22.12 1.55
N SER A 1021 10.09 -21.72 2.25
CA SER A 1021 10.13 -21.56 3.71
C SER A 1021 10.20 -20.07 4.02
N SER A 1022 9.34 -19.57 4.92
CA SER A 1022 9.23 -18.14 5.25
C SER A 1022 8.84 -17.97 6.72
N HIS A 1023 9.80 -18.14 7.64
CA HIS A 1023 9.51 -18.15 9.08
C HIS A 1023 10.74 -17.78 9.94
N GLY A 1024 10.50 -17.20 11.11
CA GLY A 1024 11.49 -16.98 12.18
C GLY A 1024 11.48 -18.06 13.27
N GLU A 1025 10.31 -18.68 13.52
CA GLU A 1025 10.10 -19.70 14.54
C GLU A 1025 9.58 -21.01 13.92
N GLY A 1026 10.36 -21.60 13.01
CA GLY A 1026 9.94 -22.81 12.28
C GLY A 1026 10.56 -24.11 12.76
N ARG A 1027 11.38 -24.09 13.82
CA ARG A 1027 12.14 -25.26 14.23
C ARG A 1027 11.28 -26.24 15.03
N PHE A 1028 11.09 -27.45 14.52
CA PHE A 1028 10.43 -28.53 15.25
C PHE A 1028 11.28 -28.94 16.46
N THR A 1029 10.71 -28.75 17.66
CA THR A 1029 11.27 -29.17 18.94
C THR A 1029 10.32 -30.10 19.66
N TYR A 1030 10.86 -30.88 20.58
CA TYR A 1030 10.16 -32.00 21.20
C TYR A 1030 10.24 -31.93 22.71
N ARG A 1031 9.13 -32.24 23.39
CA ARG A 1031 9.06 -32.30 24.86
C ARG A 1031 10.12 -33.23 25.47
N ASN A 1032 10.48 -34.30 24.78
CA ASN A 1032 11.59 -35.20 25.12
C ASN A 1032 12.01 -36.01 23.88
N GLY A 1033 13.20 -36.62 23.93
CA GLY A 1033 13.78 -37.37 22.81
C GLY A 1033 13.03 -38.63 22.35
N LYS A 1034 11.97 -39.08 23.05
CA LYS A 1034 11.14 -40.20 22.58
C LYS A 1034 10.04 -39.77 21.61
N VAL A 1035 9.69 -38.48 21.58
CA VAL A 1035 8.57 -37.98 20.78
C VAL A 1035 8.87 -38.11 19.28
N LEU A 1036 10.05 -37.68 18.82
CA LEU A 1036 10.42 -37.80 17.41
C LEU A 1036 10.48 -39.27 16.95
N ALA A 1037 11.08 -40.16 17.75
CA ALA A 1037 11.08 -41.60 17.47
C ALA A 1037 9.65 -42.14 17.34
N HIS A 1038 8.76 -41.76 18.24
CA HIS A 1038 7.34 -42.13 18.18
C HIS A 1038 6.66 -41.62 16.90
N LEU A 1039 6.91 -40.37 16.48
CA LEU A 1039 6.37 -39.80 15.24
C LEU A 1039 6.86 -40.58 14.00
N LEU A 1040 8.12 -41.00 13.99
CA LEU A 1040 8.70 -41.78 12.90
C LEU A 1040 8.15 -43.20 12.84
N GLU A 1041 8.10 -43.90 13.98
CA GLU A 1041 7.58 -45.27 14.10
C GLU A 1041 6.10 -45.38 13.71
N ASN A 1042 5.33 -44.30 13.93
CA ASN A 1042 3.90 -44.25 13.63
C ASN A 1042 3.56 -43.56 12.30
N GLU A 1043 4.56 -43.33 11.45
CA GLU A 1043 4.41 -42.76 10.11
C GLU A 1043 3.73 -41.37 10.11
N MET A 1044 4.04 -40.53 11.11
CA MET A 1044 3.49 -39.18 11.28
C MET A 1044 4.40 -38.05 10.76
N VAL A 1045 5.70 -38.32 10.54
CA VAL A 1045 6.60 -37.36 9.85
C VAL A 1045 6.32 -37.44 8.35
N CYS A 1046 5.98 -36.30 7.74
CA CYS A 1046 5.41 -36.24 6.39
C CYS A 1046 6.36 -35.64 5.35
N VAL A 1047 7.02 -34.53 5.68
CA VAL A 1047 7.92 -33.81 4.77
C VAL A 1047 9.20 -33.51 5.52
N GLN A 1048 10.34 -33.68 4.85
CA GLN A 1048 11.67 -33.45 5.40
C GLN A 1048 12.52 -32.59 4.46
N TYR A 1049 13.28 -31.63 5.00
CA TYR A 1049 14.33 -30.93 4.28
C TYR A 1049 15.42 -31.91 3.82
N CYS A 1050 15.88 -31.73 2.59
CA CYS A 1050 16.92 -32.57 2.01
C CYS A 1050 17.94 -31.73 1.24
N ASP A 1051 19.00 -32.36 0.76
CA ASP A 1051 19.90 -31.78 -0.21
C ASP A 1051 19.40 -31.95 -1.66
N GLY A 1052 20.22 -31.56 -2.63
CA GLY A 1052 19.90 -31.64 -4.05
C GLY A 1052 19.75 -33.05 -4.60
N ASP A 1053 20.25 -34.08 -3.89
CA ASP A 1053 20.14 -35.49 -4.27
C ASP A 1053 19.02 -36.21 -3.50
N GLY A 1054 18.33 -35.49 -2.61
CA GLY A 1054 17.23 -36.01 -1.82
C GLY A 1054 17.67 -36.74 -0.54
N GLU A 1055 18.90 -36.53 -0.08
CA GLU A 1055 19.36 -37.02 1.21
C GLU A 1055 18.94 -36.05 2.32
N ILE A 1056 18.42 -36.58 3.42
CA ILE A 1056 17.88 -35.76 4.52
C ILE A 1056 19.02 -35.00 5.20
N THR A 1057 18.79 -33.71 5.50
CA THR A 1057 19.84 -32.84 6.02
C THR A 1057 19.38 -31.95 7.18
N GLU A 1058 20.33 -31.67 8.06
CA GLU A 1058 20.21 -30.69 9.15
C GLU A 1058 21.10 -29.46 8.92
N LYS A 1059 21.79 -29.41 7.77
CA LYS A 1059 22.73 -28.33 7.46
C LYS A 1059 21.99 -27.10 6.93
N TYR A 1060 22.36 -25.94 7.45
CA TYR A 1060 21.90 -24.65 6.96
C TYR A 1060 22.61 -24.25 5.65
N PRO A 1061 21.93 -23.67 4.63
CA PRO A 1061 20.52 -23.25 4.62
C PRO A 1061 19.54 -24.31 4.08
N LEU A 1062 20.00 -25.48 3.63
CA LEU A 1062 19.13 -26.52 3.06
C LEU A 1062 18.03 -26.95 4.03
N ASN A 1063 18.37 -27.00 5.33
CA ASN A 1063 17.42 -26.97 6.43
C ASN A 1063 17.44 -25.56 7.06
N PRO A 1064 16.46 -24.70 6.76
CA PRO A 1064 16.53 -23.28 7.12
C PRO A 1064 16.32 -23.02 8.62
N ASN A 1065 15.67 -23.92 9.36
CA ASN A 1065 15.35 -23.71 10.77
C ASN A 1065 16.17 -24.58 11.75
N GLY A 1066 16.88 -25.59 11.25
CA GLY A 1066 17.67 -26.51 12.05
C GLY A 1066 16.85 -27.59 12.76
N SER A 1067 15.69 -27.98 12.22
CA SER A 1067 14.89 -29.09 12.76
C SER A 1067 15.63 -30.42 12.66
N GLU A 1068 15.61 -31.20 13.74
CA GLU A 1068 16.21 -32.55 13.80
C GLU A 1068 15.62 -33.46 12.71
N LEU A 1069 16.46 -34.26 12.05
CA LEU A 1069 16.12 -35.09 10.89
C LEU A 1069 15.39 -34.34 9.77
N GLY A 1070 15.63 -33.03 9.66
CA GLY A 1070 15.02 -32.22 8.61
C GLY A 1070 13.50 -32.09 8.69
N VAL A 1071 12.84 -32.40 9.82
CA VAL A 1071 11.37 -32.39 9.88
C VAL A 1071 10.80 -31.01 9.47
N ALA A 1072 9.90 -31.02 8.49
CA ALA A 1072 9.24 -29.83 7.95
C ALA A 1072 7.70 -29.92 8.02
N ALA A 1073 7.14 -31.13 8.10
CA ALA A 1073 5.71 -31.35 8.27
C ALA A 1073 5.39 -32.63 9.05
N ILE A 1074 4.31 -32.62 9.81
CA ILE A 1074 3.78 -33.76 10.56
C ILE A 1074 2.26 -33.88 10.41
N CYS A 1075 1.69 -35.07 10.61
CA CYS A 1075 0.24 -35.29 10.63
C CYS A 1075 -0.26 -35.89 11.95
N SER A 1076 -1.58 -35.94 12.10
CA SER A 1076 -2.26 -36.67 13.18
C SER A 1076 -2.13 -38.19 13.03
N GLU A 1077 -2.38 -38.94 14.12
CA GLU A 1077 -2.30 -40.41 14.13
C GLU A 1077 -3.22 -41.09 13.11
N ASP A 1078 -4.36 -40.45 12.80
CA ASP A 1078 -5.35 -40.88 11.81
C ASP A 1078 -5.13 -40.27 10.41
N GLY A 1079 -4.10 -39.44 10.25
CA GLY A 1079 -3.69 -38.87 8.96
C GLY A 1079 -4.57 -37.74 8.40
N ARG A 1080 -5.63 -37.32 9.10
CA ARG A 1080 -6.59 -36.32 8.59
C ARG A 1080 -6.19 -34.87 8.80
N HIS A 1081 -5.25 -34.62 9.69
CA HIS A 1081 -4.82 -33.28 10.07
C HIS A 1081 -3.33 -33.15 9.76
N LEU A 1082 -2.98 -32.25 8.83
CA LEU A 1082 -1.60 -32.02 8.38
C LEU A 1082 -1.13 -30.63 8.81
N ALA A 1083 0.05 -30.56 9.43
CA ALA A 1083 0.71 -29.31 9.80
C ALA A 1083 2.09 -29.23 9.13
N MET A 1084 2.37 -28.12 8.45
CA MET A 1084 3.55 -27.91 7.62
C MET A 1084 4.14 -26.51 7.84
N MET A 1085 5.45 -26.41 8.07
CA MET A 1085 6.10 -25.10 8.20
C MET A 1085 6.30 -24.40 6.85
N PRO A 1086 6.81 -25.08 5.80
CA PRO A 1086 6.90 -24.49 4.47
C PRO A 1086 5.53 -24.28 3.79
N HIS A 1087 5.49 -23.42 2.77
CA HIS A 1087 4.28 -22.91 2.13
C HIS A 1087 3.92 -23.65 0.83
N SER A 1088 3.20 -24.76 0.92
CA SER A 1088 2.65 -25.45 -0.27
C SER A 1088 1.53 -24.64 -0.95
N ASP A 1089 0.86 -23.77 -0.19
CA ASP A 1089 -0.08 -22.75 -0.63
C ASP A 1089 0.58 -21.62 -1.44
N ARG A 1090 1.90 -21.43 -1.35
CA ARG A 1090 2.67 -20.48 -2.19
C ARG A 1090 3.45 -21.16 -3.31
N SER A 1091 3.25 -22.47 -3.51
CA SER A 1091 4.02 -23.26 -4.46
C SER A 1091 3.16 -24.18 -5.33
N PHE A 1092 1.85 -23.93 -5.49
CA PHE A 1092 0.92 -24.78 -6.24
C PHE A 1092 0.85 -24.50 -7.75
N LEU A 1093 1.49 -23.43 -8.23
CA LEU A 1093 1.61 -23.06 -9.65
C LEU A 1093 3.07 -23.13 -10.11
N SER A 1094 3.29 -23.46 -11.38
CA SER A 1094 4.64 -23.63 -11.93
C SER A 1094 5.48 -22.36 -11.89
N TRP A 1095 4.89 -21.18 -12.13
CA TRP A 1095 5.61 -19.89 -12.06
C TRP A 1095 5.84 -19.36 -10.64
N GLN A 1096 5.30 -20.02 -9.61
CA GLN A 1096 5.63 -19.70 -8.22
C GLN A 1096 6.95 -20.33 -7.78
N TRP A 1097 7.48 -21.27 -8.56
CA TRP A 1097 8.77 -21.90 -8.29
C TRP A 1097 9.87 -21.07 -8.93
N PRO A 1098 10.89 -20.66 -8.17
CA PRO A 1098 11.99 -19.89 -8.74
C PRO A 1098 12.79 -20.72 -9.75
N ASP A 1099 12.93 -22.02 -9.45
CA ASP A 1099 13.54 -23.05 -10.27
C ASP A 1099 12.52 -24.18 -10.49
N TYR A 1100 11.91 -24.22 -11.68
CA TYR A 1100 10.92 -25.23 -12.08
C TYR A 1100 11.45 -26.05 -13.26
N PRO A 1101 11.49 -27.40 -13.17
CA PRO A 1101 12.00 -28.23 -14.25
C PRO A 1101 11.29 -27.99 -15.59
N ASP A 1102 12.05 -27.69 -16.64
CA ASP A 1102 11.50 -27.47 -17.99
C ASP A 1102 10.73 -28.69 -18.51
N SER A 1103 11.19 -29.90 -18.17
CA SER A 1103 10.53 -31.16 -18.53
C SER A 1103 9.14 -31.34 -17.91
N TRP A 1104 8.81 -30.59 -16.85
CA TRP A 1104 7.50 -30.63 -16.21
C TRP A 1104 6.53 -29.60 -16.80
N LYS A 1105 7.02 -28.62 -17.58
CA LYS A 1105 6.17 -27.59 -18.18
C LYS A 1105 5.23 -28.22 -19.20
N THR A 1106 3.95 -28.28 -18.84
CA THR A 1106 2.89 -28.83 -19.71
C THR A 1106 2.08 -27.69 -20.34
N PRO A 1107 1.99 -27.60 -21.67
CA PRO A 1107 1.18 -26.57 -22.32
C PRO A 1107 -0.26 -26.57 -21.82
N GLY A 1108 -0.72 -25.41 -21.33
CA GLY A 1108 -2.08 -25.23 -20.82
C GLY A 1108 -2.33 -25.73 -19.39
N ASN A 1109 -1.38 -26.43 -18.76
CA ASN A 1109 -1.49 -26.80 -17.35
C ASN A 1109 -0.54 -25.95 -16.48
N PRO A 1110 -1.08 -25.02 -15.65
CA PRO A 1110 -0.27 -24.17 -14.80
C PRO A 1110 0.14 -24.81 -13.46
N ALA A 1111 -0.32 -26.03 -13.17
CA ALA A 1111 -0.15 -26.65 -11.87
C ALA A 1111 1.30 -27.06 -11.58
N SER A 1112 1.69 -26.94 -10.33
CA SER A 1112 2.85 -27.63 -9.78
C SER A 1112 2.43 -28.96 -9.12
N PRO A 1113 3.41 -29.80 -8.72
CA PRO A 1113 3.13 -31.00 -7.95
C PRO A 1113 2.38 -30.75 -6.63
N TRP A 1114 2.55 -29.58 -5.99
CA TRP A 1114 1.91 -29.27 -4.70
C TRP A 1114 0.39 -29.13 -4.78
N LEU A 1115 -0.17 -28.82 -5.95
CA LEU A 1115 -1.63 -28.86 -6.14
C LEU A 1115 -2.20 -30.26 -5.85
N ARG A 1116 -1.39 -31.33 -6.01
CA ARG A 1116 -1.82 -32.71 -5.77
C ARG A 1116 -2.30 -32.89 -4.35
N MET A 1117 -1.63 -32.23 -3.40
CA MET A 1117 -1.94 -32.28 -1.98
C MET A 1117 -3.39 -31.89 -1.69
N PHE A 1118 -3.85 -30.82 -2.34
CA PHE A 1118 -5.19 -30.27 -2.19
C PHE A 1118 -6.23 -31.07 -2.97
N THR A 1119 -5.88 -31.61 -4.15
CA THR A 1119 -6.77 -32.52 -4.89
C THR A 1119 -6.98 -33.85 -4.15
N ASN A 1120 -5.97 -34.36 -3.44
CA ASN A 1120 -6.11 -35.54 -2.59
C ASN A 1120 -7.13 -35.29 -1.46
N ALA A 1121 -7.10 -34.10 -0.83
CA ALA A 1121 -8.11 -33.72 0.15
C ALA A 1121 -9.52 -33.69 -0.46
N TYR A 1122 -9.66 -33.13 -1.67
CA TYR A 1122 -10.93 -33.10 -2.39
C TYR A 1122 -11.45 -34.52 -2.69
N ASP A 1123 -10.60 -35.37 -3.24
CA ASP A 1123 -10.94 -36.76 -3.59
C ASP A 1123 -11.37 -37.54 -2.34
N TRP A 1124 -10.66 -37.37 -1.23
CA TRP A 1124 -11.05 -37.99 0.04
C TRP A 1124 -12.44 -37.53 0.53
N THR A 1125 -12.75 -36.23 0.45
CA THR A 1125 -14.06 -35.70 0.89
C THR A 1125 -15.23 -36.20 0.05
N THR A 1126 -15.02 -36.43 -1.25
CA THR A 1126 -16.07 -36.87 -2.19
C THR A 1126 -16.26 -38.38 -2.20
N GLN A 1127 -15.24 -39.16 -1.83
CA GLN A 1127 -15.37 -40.62 -1.67
C GLN A 1127 -16.00 -41.02 -0.33
N ASN A 1128 -15.89 -40.15 0.68
CA ASN A 1128 -16.42 -40.36 2.03
C ASN A 1128 -17.58 -39.37 2.34
N SER A 1129 -18.42 -39.09 1.34
CA SER A 1129 -19.64 -38.25 1.46
C SER A 1129 -20.91 -39.06 1.51
#